data_AF-A0A3D8JPV8-F1
#
_entry.id   AF-A0A3D8JPV8-F1
#
_cell.length_a   1.000
_cell.length_b   1.000
_cell.length_c   1.000
_cell.angle_alpha   90.00
_cell.angle_beta   90.00
_cell.angle_gamma   90.00
#
_symmetry.space_group_name_H-M   'P 1'
#
loop_
_entity.id
_entity.type
_entity.pdbx_description
1 polymer ?
#
loop_
_entity_poly.entity_id
_entity_poly.type
_entity_poly.pdbx_seq_one_letter_code
_entity_poly.pdbx_strand_id
1 'polypeptide(L)'
;MLFVLSAVATLCGAPSLANAGTPSLPSGGHFIAGSGSITGNSAGTTLTINQNTSRGVIDWDGFSIDGGHRVNFNNGSGATLNRVTGGDPSLIVGALTATGSVYLINPQGIVVGPTGTVSTGGRFVASTLDADNTAFMNNAPLTLTGSSNHKVINLGKIGSSGGDVFLVSANEVDNFGSISARKGTAELDVGRQVLLQDSSSGQQVFVQTSSEGTVRNTGAIKAAQISLQAADGNIFALSGNHEVLRATGTTTRDGHIWLVADTGTVDFGGEVEAKNHDRSGGTVDISAGNLMLCDCGPTVSAGVWNITTPSFVIGDTAALAFSHSLNAGTSINLQTTGASGQSGNIDVASNLAWHGAASLNLAAYHSVYIDKGVVKNRGTGNLTLRADATAIDNGGTVANFSAIDWSKSTGSVSAYYDLNGSYRAGTQLANTSWTAPAYSGLRTQFTGYQLVNALADLENIGNNLAGNYALGKDIDANGNSINPLGSFAGQFDGMGHTISSWSIQGQSGQTVGLFSSLGQGSIVRDLNVNGSVFMNQGDDFGSSGVEGILAGDNEGTILRVNTSGSLGVGGWFYDSTTAGGIAGVNHGTILRSSSSATNNAGGPMGGLVGENDGLVSQSFASGSVSAAAFGAHGESSVGSPGGLVGTNNGTITQSYATGSVGIGCNEYYCGNGAALVNTNHGTISQSFATGGGTPDGVAAQNSGTIASDVYWNKDTTTAAIGVGSGTPVAASNGLTTAQMSNPASFTGWNFGSGGDWVMPAGATHPVLAWQVSSPASQ
;
A
#
# COMPACT_ATOMS: atom_id res chain seq x y z
N MET A 1 -24.70 15.78 -29.16
CA MET A 1 -24.69 16.98 -30.03
C MET A 1 -25.96 17.86 -29.89
N LEU A 2 -27.09 17.36 -29.38
CA LEU A 2 -28.29 18.17 -29.08
C LEU A 2 -28.24 18.95 -27.74
N PHE A 3 -27.31 18.62 -26.83
CA PHE A 3 -27.22 19.22 -25.49
C PHE A 3 -26.41 20.54 -25.41
N VAL A 4 -25.60 20.86 -26.42
CA VAL A 4 -24.78 22.08 -26.42
C VAL A 4 -25.61 23.35 -26.68
N LEU A 5 -26.79 23.23 -27.31
CA LEU A 5 -27.65 24.39 -27.57
C LEU A 5 -28.55 24.78 -26.38
N SER A 6 -28.80 23.89 -25.42
CA SER A 6 -29.75 24.19 -24.34
C SER A 6 -29.14 25.02 -23.19
N ALA A 7 -27.82 25.02 -23.03
CA ALA A 7 -27.14 25.83 -22.01
C ALA A 7 -26.97 27.30 -22.42
N VAL A 8 -27.03 27.61 -23.73
CA VAL A 8 -26.95 28.98 -24.24
C VAL A 8 -28.32 29.66 -24.25
N ALA A 9 -29.42 28.90 -24.28
CA ALA A 9 -30.76 29.44 -24.48
C ALA A 9 -31.43 30.04 -23.22
N THR A 10 -31.02 29.67 -22.00
CA THR A 10 -31.66 30.16 -20.76
C THR A 10 -31.10 31.48 -20.22
N LEU A 11 -30.11 32.09 -20.87
CA LEU A 11 -29.62 33.44 -20.56
C LEU A 11 -30.16 34.54 -21.51
N CYS A 12 -30.89 34.20 -22.58
CA CYS A 12 -31.26 35.16 -23.64
C CYS A 12 -32.73 35.65 -23.58
N GLY A 13 -33.29 35.84 -22.38
CA GLY A 13 -34.63 36.40 -22.23
C GLY A 13 -34.66 37.74 -21.49
N ALA A 14 -34.27 38.85 -22.15
CA ALA A 14 -34.83 40.23 -22.04
C ALA A 14 -33.97 41.25 -22.88
N PRO A 15 -34.46 42.48 -23.16
CA PRO A 15 -34.47 43.10 -24.48
C PRO A 15 -33.15 43.80 -24.88
N SER A 16 -33.06 44.16 -26.15
CA SER A 16 -32.01 44.99 -26.74
C SER A 16 -31.68 46.25 -25.91
N LEU A 17 -30.50 46.26 -25.29
CA LEU A 17 -29.85 47.48 -24.82
C LEU A 17 -28.75 47.85 -25.81
N ALA A 18 -29.11 48.70 -26.77
CA ALA A 18 -28.14 49.59 -27.38
C ALA A 18 -27.79 50.65 -26.33
N ASN A 19 -26.70 50.43 -25.58
CA ASN A 19 -25.95 51.47 -24.92
C ASN A 19 -24.47 51.10 -25.02
N ALA A 20 -23.70 51.90 -25.75
CA ALA A 20 -22.24 51.78 -25.81
C ALA A 20 -21.67 52.13 -24.42
N GLY A 21 -21.54 51.12 -23.56
CA GLY A 21 -20.76 51.20 -22.33
C GLY A 21 -19.27 51.29 -22.66
N THR A 22 -18.54 52.10 -21.91
CA THR A 22 -17.07 52.15 -21.95
C THR A 22 -16.47 50.75 -21.80
N PRO A 23 -15.36 50.43 -22.49
CA PRO A 23 -14.71 49.13 -22.37
C PRO A 23 -14.38 48.81 -20.90
N SER A 24 -14.70 47.60 -20.45
CA SER A 24 -14.58 47.21 -19.04
C SER A 24 -13.18 46.65 -18.71
N LEU A 25 -12.42 47.44 -17.94
CA LEU A 25 -11.33 46.99 -17.08
C LEU A 25 -11.83 46.98 -15.62
N PRO A 26 -11.16 46.28 -14.69
CA PRO A 26 -11.55 46.31 -13.28
C PRO A 26 -11.59 47.74 -12.72
N SER A 27 -12.56 48.02 -11.85
CA SER A 27 -12.88 49.35 -11.31
C SER A 27 -13.00 49.35 -9.78
N GLY A 28 -12.75 50.51 -9.15
CA GLY A 28 -12.85 50.67 -7.69
C GLY A 28 -11.73 50.01 -6.88
N GLY A 29 -10.69 49.50 -7.54
CA GLY A 29 -9.61 48.76 -6.90
C GLY A 29 -8.84 49.54 -5.85
N HIS A 30 -8.76 49.00 -4.63
CA HIS A 30 -7.93 49.56 -3.56
C HIS A 30 -7.40 48.46 -2.63
N PHE A 31 -6.16 48.62 -2.15
CA PHE A 31 -5.54 47.67 -1.23
C PHE A 31 -6.14 47.80 0.17
N ILE A 32 -6.68 46.70 0.69
CA ILE A 32 -7.16 46.57 2.08
C ILE A 32 -6.07 45.99 3.00
N ALA A 33 -5.18 45.15 2.44
CA ALA A 33 -4.02 44.61 3.15
C ALA A 33 -2.82 44.48 2.19
N GLY A 34 -1.60 44.60 2.72
CA GLY A 34 -0.40 44.74 1.90
C GLY A 34 -0.28 46.13 1.29
N SER A 35 0.59 46.30 0.29
CA SER A 35 0.72 47.58 -0.43
C SER A 35 1.14 47.40 -1.88
N GLY A 36 0.78 48.38 -2.70
CA GLY A 36 1.08 48.41 -4.13
C GLY A 36 0.49 49.62 -4.83
N SER A 37 0.51 49.60 -6.16
CA SER A 37 -0.14 50.60 -7.02
C SER A 37 -0.97 49.93 -8.11
N ILE A 38 -2.05 50.58 -8.52
CA ILE A 38 -2.94 50.15 -9.59
C ILE A 38 -2.91 51.26 -10.65
N THR A 39 -2.39 50.96 -11.84
CA THR A 39 -2.17 51.96 -12.90
C THR A 39 -2.73 51.50 -14.24
N GLY A 40 -3.57 52.34 -14.85
CA GLY A 40 -4.02 52.17 -16.23
C GLY A 40 -3.01 52.75 -17.22
N ASN A 41 -2.91 52.17 -18.41
CA ASN A 41 -2.16 52.79 -19.50
C ASN A 41 -2.94 53.95 -20.13
N SER A 42 -2.24 54.85 -20.83
CA SER A 42 -2.85 56.02 -21.47
C SER A 42 -3.90 55.67 -22.55
N ALA A 43 -3.83 54.46 -23.11
CA ALA A 43 -4.80 53.96 -24.09
C ALA A 43 -6.06 53.36 -23.45
N GLY A 44 -6.11 53.19 -22.13
CA GLY A 44 -7.24 52.57 -21.42
C GLY A 44 -7.44 51.08 -21.69
N THR A 45 -6.44 50.40 -22.28
CA THR A 45 -6.53 48.98 -22.67
C THR A 45 -5.84 48.03 -21.69
N THR A 46 -4.98 48.55 -20.81
CA THR A 46 -4.18 47.74 -19.89
C THR A 46 -4.23 48.31 -18.49
N LEU A 47 -4.51 47.46 -17.50
CA LEU A 47 -4.38 47.75 -16.06
C LEU A 47 -3.19 46.98 -15.49
N THR A 48 -2.31 47.65 -14.75
CA THR A 48 -1.15 47.03 -14.10
C THR A 48 -1.24 47.19 -12.59
N ILE A 49 -1.17 46.08 -11.86
CA ILE A 49 -1.10 46.02 -10.41
C ILE A 49 0.35 45.71 -10.04
N ASN A 50 1.06 46.70 -9.48
CA ASN A 50 2.40 46.49 -8.95
C ASN A 50 2.30 46.31 -7.43
N GLN A 51 2.51 45.09 -6.96
CA GLN A 51 2.47 44.77 -5.53
C GLN A 51 3.87 44.88 -4.93
N ASN A 52 3.99 45.55 -3.78
CA ASN A 52 5.25 45.76 -3.07
C ASN A 52 5.46 44.76 -1.93
N THR A 53 4.38 44.16 -1.43
CA THR A 53 4.40 43.14 -0.37
C THR A 53 4.36 41.73 -0.94
N SER A 54 4.79 40.72 -0.17
CA SER A 54 4.69 39.31 -0.58
C SER A 54 3.25 38.85 -0.76
N ARG A 55 2.32 39.42 0.01
CA ARG A 55 0.87 39.17 -0.11
C ARG A 55 0.11 40.49 -0.08
N GLY A 56 -0.99 40.57 -0.84
CA GLY A 56 -1.87 41.73 -0.87
C GLY A 56 -3.33 41.35 -1.09
N VAL A 57 -4.24 42.12 -0.49
CA VAL A 57 -5.70 42.01 -0.65
C VAL A 57 -6.20 43.30 -1.26
N ILE A 58 -6.94 43.19 -2.37
CA ILE A 58 -7.53 44.30 -3.10
C ILE A 58 -9.04 44.06 -3.20
N ASP A 59 -9.82 45.03 -2.75
CA ASP A 59 -11.26 45.05 -2.97
C ASP A 59 -11.57 45.85 -4.24
N TRP A 60 -12.54 45.38 -5.03
CA TRP A 60 -12.95 45.93 -6.31
C TRP A 60 -14.47 46.11 -6.35
N ASP A 61 -14.94 47.21 -6.92
CA ASP A 61 -16.38 47.40 -7.21
C ASP A 61 -16.82 46.44 -8.32
N GLY A 62 -15.96 46.25 -9.33
CA GLY A 62 -16.17 45.29 -10.41
C GLY A 62 -14.85 44.80 -10.98
N PHE A 63 -14.80 43.53 -11.38
CA PHE A 63 -13.61 42.92 -11.98
C PHE A 63 -13.98 42.17 -13.26
N SER A 64 -13.92 42.87 -14.39
CA SER A 64 -14.12 42.31 -15.74
C SER A 64 -13.00 42.78 -16.67
N ILE A 65 -12.71 42.00 -17.71
CA ILE A 65 -11.66 42.27 -18.70
C ILE A 65 -12.24 42.00 -20.08
N ASP A 66 -12.61 43.04 -20.81
CA ASP A 66 -13.18 42.91 -22.15
C ASP A 66 -12.17 42.41 -23.19
N GLY A 67 -12.67 41.96 -24.34
CA GLY A 67 -11.85 41.59 -25.48
C GLY A 67 -10.88 42.70 -25.88
N GLY A 68 -9.62 42.35 -26.14
CA GLY A 68 -8.55 43.30 -26.45
C GLY A 68 -7.93 44.00 -25.23
N HIS A 69 -8.46 43.80 -24.02
CA HIS A 69 -7.95 44.41 -22.79
C HIS A 69 -7.06 43.44 -22.00
N ARG A 70 -6.23 43.99 -21.11
CA ARG A 70 -5.29 43.21 -20.31
C ARG A 70 -5.17 43.71 -18.86
N VAL A 71 -5.09 42.78 -17.91
CA VAL A 71 -4.72 43.03 -16.52
C VAL A 71 -3.41 42.29 -16.21
N ASN A 72 -2.43 43.01 -15.67
CA ASN A 72 -1.11 42.47 -15.33
C ASN A 72 -0.84 42.62 -13.83
N PHE A 73 -0.54 41.52 -13.14
CA PHE A 73 -0.08 41.52 -11.76
C PHE A 73 1.44 41.31 -11.72
N ASN A 74 2.15 42.35 -11.30
CA ASN A 74 3.58 42.31 -11.00
C ASN A 74 3.73 42.10 -9.48
N ASN A 75 3.64 40.85 -9.03
CA ASN A 75 3.66 40.47 -7.61
C ASN A 75 4.82 39.52 -7.24
N GLY A 76 5.84 39.41 -8.09
CA GLY A 76 6.99 38.53 -7.88
C GLY A 76 6.56 37.06 -7.76
N SER A 77 7.09 36.35 -6.76
CA SER A 77 6.60 35.02 -6.34
C SER A 77 5.46 35.08 -5.31
N GLY A 78 4.97 36.28 -5.00
CA GLY A 78 3.93 36.53 -4.01
C GLY A 78 2.52 36.18 -4.48
N ALA A 79 1.51 36.57 -3.70
CA ALA A 79 0.11 36.32 -3.99
C ALA A 79 -0.75 37.58 -3.85
N THR A 80 -1.76 37.73 -4.70
CA THR A 80 -2.72 38.83 -4.63
C THR A 80 -4.14 38.27 -4.59
N LEU A 81 -4.91 38.61 -3.56
CA LEU A 81 -6.34 38.31 -3.45
C LEU A 81 -7.16 39.50 -3.93
N ASN A 82 -8.03 39.27 -4.90
CA ASN A 82 -8.92 40.25 -5.48
C ASN A 82 -10.34 39.88 -5.11
N ARG A 83 -11.01 40.70 -4.32
CA ARG A 83 -12.39 40.48 -3.89
C ARG A 83 -13.31 41.48 -4.56
N VAL A 84 -14.33 40.99 -5.25
CA VAL A 84 -15.38 41.83 -5.83
C VAL A 84 -16.47 42.05 -4.79
N THR A 85 -16.77 43.30 -4.47
CA THR A 85 -17.79 43.71 -3.49
C THR A 85 -19.05 44.26 -4.14
N GLY A 86 -19.01 44.57 -5.45
CA GLY A 86 -20.19 44.99 -6.22
C GLY A 86 -21.09 43.83 -6.66
N GLY A 87 -22.17 44.19 -7.37
CA GLY A 87 -23.27 43.29 -7.74
C GLY A 87 -23.11 42.56 -9.07
N ASP A 88 -22.04 42.78 -9.82
CA ASP A 88 -21.85 42.23 -11.17
C ASP A 88 -20.91 41.01 -11.19
N PRO A 89 -21.16 40.02 -12.07
CA PRO A 89 -20.26 38.90 -12.28
C PRO A 89 -18.94 39.34 -12.93
N SER A 90 -17.88 38.57 -12.69
CA SER A 90 -16.58 38.79 -13.34
C SER A 90 -16.54 38.13 -14.72
N LEU A 91 -16.42 38.94 -15.78
CA LEU A 91 -16.31 38.46 -17.15
C LEU A 91 -14.91 38.69 -17.70
N ILE A 92 -14.15 37.62 -17.94
CA ILE A 92 -12.76 37.64 -18.42
C ILE A 92 -12.71 37.19 -19.88
N VAL A 93 -12.84 38.12 -20.82
CA VAL A 93 -12.79 37.89 -22.28
C VAL A 93 -11.43 38.28 -22.86
N GLY A 94 -10.71 39.19 -22.19
CA GLY A 94 -9.33 39.60 -22.49
C GLY A 94 -8.28 38.77 -21.74
N ALA A 95 -7.13 39.39 -21.43
CA ALA A 95 -5.98 38.70 -20.84
C ALA A 95 -5.73 39.09 -19.37
N LEU A 96 -5.63 38.10 -18.48
CA LEU A 96 -5.10 38.26 -17.11
C LEU A 96 -3.74 37.58 -17.03
N THR A 97 -2.70 38.32 -16.63
CA THR A 97 -1.36 37.78 -16.43
C THR A 97 -0.82 38.11 -15.04
N ALA A 98 -0.01 37.22 -14.46
CA ALA A 98 0.65 37.45 -13.19
C ALA A 98 2.03 36.78 -13.12
N THR A 99 2.99 37.44 -12.48
CA THR A 99 4.30 36.81 -12.19
C THR A 99 4.21 35.77 -11.07
N GLY A 100 3.30 35.97 -10.12
CA GLY A 100 3.06 35.11 -8.95
C GLY A 100 1.64 34.57 -8.96
N SER A 101 0.99 34.54 -7.79
CA SER A 101 -0.33 33.96 -7.61
C SER A 101 -1.45 35.00 -7.63
N VAL A 102 -2.62 34.64 -8.18
CA VAL A 102 -3.82 35.49 -8.21
C VAL A 102 -5.02 34.71 -7.70
N TYR A 103 -5.74 35.30 -6.75
CA TYR A 103 -7.01 34.81 -6.26
C TYR A 103 -8.07 35.83 -6.70
N LEU A 104 -9.15 35.37 -7.32
CA LEU A 104 -10.31 36.17 -7.72
C LEU A 104 -11.54 35.60 -7.01
N ILE A 105 -12.08 36.39 -6.09
CA ILE A 105 -13.26 36.06 -5.30
C ILE A 105 -14.41 36.94 -5.79
N ASN A 106 -15.46 36.32 -6.33
CA ASN A 106 -16.68 37.02 -6.72
C ASN A 106 -17.93 36.16 -6.45
N PRO A 107 -18.71 36.45 -5.40
CA PRO A 107 -19.95 35.75 -5.10
C PRO A 107 -21.01 35.83 -6.21
N GLN A 108 -20.93 36.79 -7.14
CA GLN A 108 -21.85 36.94 -8.28
C GLN A 108 -21.50 36.03 -9.47
N GLY A 109 -20.39 35.30 -9.39
CA GLY A 109 -19.93 34.38 -10.41
C GLY A 109 -18.73 34.90 -11.21
N ILE A 110 -18.02 33.94 -11.83
CA ILE A 110 -16.80 34.20 -12.59
C ILE A 110 -16.88 33.42 -13.91
N VAL A 111 -16.67 34.11 -15.04
CA VAL A 111 -16.67 33.51 -16.37
C VAL A 111 -15.39 33.90 -17.12
N VAL A 112 -14.58 32.91 -17.47
CA VAL A 112 -13.50 33.08 -18.47
C VAL A 112 -14.09 32.78 -19.84
N GLY A 113 -14.29 33.82 -20.66
CA GLY A 113 -14.92 33.72 -21.97
C GLY A 113 -14.07 32.96 -23.01
N PRO A 114 -14.61 32.62 -24.19
CA PRO A 114 -13.93 31.78 -25.20
C PRO A 114 -12.57 32.30 -25.68
N THR A 115 -12.39 33.63 -25.70
CA THR A 115 -11.10 34.28 -26.03
C THR A 115 -10.28 34.65 -24.80
N GLY A 116 -10.83 34.46 -23.60
CA GLY A 116 -10.22 34.82 -22.33
C GLY A 116 -8.99 33.98 -22.05
N THR A 117 -7.93 34.62 -21.59
CA THR A 117 -6.68 33.95 -21.21
C THR A 117 -6.24 34.36 -19.82
N VAL A 118 -6.03 33.38 -18.94
CA VAL A 118 -5.44 33.56 -17.61
C VAL A 118 -4.08 32.86 -17.59
N SER A 119 -3.02 33.56 -17.20
CA SER A 119 -1.66 33.01 -17.13
C SER A 119 -0.93 33.50 -15.88
N THR A 120 -0.68 32.61 -14.92
CA THR A 120 0.00 32.92 -13.66
C THR A 120 1.35 32.20 -13.53
N GLY A 121 2.33 32.82 -12.87
CA GLY A 121 3.58 32.17 -12.50
C GLY A 121 3.46 31.29 -11.26
N GLY A 122 2.65 31.72 -10.29
CA GLY A 122 2.17 30.94 -9.15
C GLY A 122 0.77 30.39 -9.41
N ARG A 123 -0.05 30.26 -8.37
CA ARG A 123 -1.41 29.68 -8.51
C ARG A 123 -2.46 30.67 -9.02
N PHE A 124 -3.49 30.15 -9.66
CA PHE A 124 -4.73 30.87 -9.93
C PHE A 124 -5.87 30.25 -9.12
N VAL A 125 -6.61 31.07 -8.36
CA VAL A 125 -7.82 30.65 -7.65
C VAL A 125 -8.99 31.51 -8.14
N ALA A 126 -10.05 30.90 -8.63
CA ALA A 126 -11.31 31.57 -8.91
C ALA A 126 -12.40 30.98 -7.99
N SER A 127 -13.03 31.81 -7.18
CA SER A 127 -13.97 31.35 -6.16
C SER A 127 -15.23 32.20 -6.07
N THR A 128 -16.40 31.57 -5.95
CA THR A 128 -17.63 32.26 -5.49
C THR A 128 -17.77 32.28 -3.97
N LEU A 129 -16.91 31.55 -3.27
CA LEU A 129 -16.79 31.52 -1.81
C LEU A 129 -15.77 32.57 -1.35
N ASP A 130 -16.01 33.20 -0.22
CA ASP A 130 -15.10 34.19 0.36
C ASP A 130 -14.00 33.53 1.22
N ALA A 131 -12.90 34.24 1.41
CA ALA A 131 -11.74 33.80 2.18
C ALA A 131 -11.38 34.82 3.27
N ASP A 132 -10.88 34.33 4.40
CA ASP A 132 -10.40 35.20 5.48
C ASP A 132 -9.08 35.92 5.08
N ASN A 133 -9.07 37.24 5.25
CA ASN A 133 -7.91 38.07 4.92
C ASN A 133 -6.70 37.76 5.81
N THR A 134 -6.93 37.46 7.10
CA THR A 134 -5.84 37.21 8.05
C THR A 134 -5.11 35.92 7.71
N ALA A 135 -5.86 34.83 7.48
CA ALA A 135 -5.33 33.56 7.02
C ALA A 135 -4.57 33.71 5.70
N PHE A 136 -5.14 34.43 4.73
CA PHE A 136 -4.48 34.71 3.45
C PHE A 136 -3.14 35.42 3.65
N MET A 137 -3.12 36.51 4.42
CA MET A 137 -1.92 37.30 4.64
C MET A 137 -0.83 36.53 5.40
N ASN A 138 -1.23 35.62 6.29
CA ASN A 138 -0.32 34.77 7.06
C ASN A 138 0.19 33.53 6.32
N ASN A 139 -0.22 33.30 5.07
CA ASN A 139 0.08 32.06 4.35
C ASN A 139 -0.41 30.80 5.10
N ALA A 140 -1.53 30.93 5.82
CA ALA A 140 -2.17 29.81 6.50
C ALA A 140 -3.11 29.06 5.52
N PRO A 141 -3.54 27.82 5.85
CA PRO A 141 -4.62 27.16 5.14
C PRO A 141 -5.84 28.07 5.00
N LEU A 142 -6.47 28.06 3.83
CA LEU A 142 -7.56 28.96 3.47
C LEU A 142 -8.88 28.20 3.47
N THR A 143 -9.71 28.47 4.46
CA THR A 143 -11.11 28.04 4.43
C THR A 143 -11.93 29.03 3.61
N LEU A 144 -12.41 28.55 2.45
CA LEU A 144 -13.34 29.25 1.59
C LEU A 144 -14.77 28.94 2.02
N THR A 145 -15.59 29.97 2.26
CA THR A 145 -16.98 29.80 2.75
C THR A 145 -17.96 30.67 2.00
N GLY A 146 -19.18 30.16 1.80
CA GLY A 146 -20.23 30.92 1.13
C GLY A 146 -21.40 30.06 0.70
N SER A 147 -22.50 30.72 0.34
CA SER A 147 -23.75 30.10 -0.10
C SER A 147 -24.21 30.61 -1.47
N SER A 148 -23.31 31.18 -2.27
CA SER A 148 -23.62 31.68 -3.61
C SER A 148 -24.24 30.58 -4.49
N ASN A 149 -25.29 30.94 -5.23
CA ASN A 149 -25.89 30.08 -6.26
C ASN A 149 -25.28 30.31 -7.66
N HIS A 150 -24.30 31.21 -7.78
CA HIS A 150 -23.60 31.51 -9.02
C HIS A 150 -22.45 30.52 -9.28
N LYS A 151 -21.90 30.59 -10.49
CA LYS A 151 -20.99 29.57 -11.03
C LYS A 151 -19.59 30.11 -11.29
N VAL A 152 -18.63 29.19 -11.36
CA VAL A 152 -17.33 29.45 -12.01
C VAL A 152 -17.31 28.71 -13.34
N ILE A 153 -17.17 29.42 -14.46
CA ILE A 153 -17.24 28.86 -15.81
C ILE A 153 -15.96 29.19 -16.58
N ASN A 154 -15.28 28.18 -17.11
CA ASN A 154 -14.17 28.34 -18.03
C ASN A 154 -14.56 27.90 -19.45
N LEU A 155 -14.68 28.85 -20.37
CA LEU A 155 -14.79 28.64 -21.81
C LEU A 155 -13.46 28.90 -22.54
N GLY A 156 -12.50 29.54 -21.87
CA GLY A 156 -11.24 30.02 -22.44
C GLY A 156 -10.03 29.18 -22.05
N LYS A 157 -8.90 29.84 -21.79
CA LYS A 157 -7.63 29.20 -21.43
C LYS A 157 -7.14 29.68 -20.07
N ILE A 158 -6.95 28.75 -19.14
CA ILE A 158 -6.38 29.02 -17.82
C ILE A 158 -5.07 28.25 -17.70
N GLY A 159 -3.99 28.93 -17.34
CA GLY A 159 -2.67 28.34 -17.22
C GLY A 159 -1.90 28.85 -16.02
N SER A 160 -1.18 27.92 -15.39
CA SER A 160 -0.17 28.20 -14.37
C SER A 160 1.15 27.54 -14.77
N SER A 161 2.24 28.32 -14.81
CA SER A 161 3.55 27.80 -15.23
C SER A 161 4.36 27.15 -14.10
N GLY A 162 4.02 27.44 -12.84
CA GLY A 162 4.78 27.00 -11.66
C GLY A 162 3.96 26.64 -10.42
N GLY A 163 2.66 26.96 -10.39
CA GLY A 163 1.75 26.60 -9.30
C GLY A 163 0.48 25.89 -9.80
N ASP A 164 -0.62 26.11 -9.09
CA ASP A 164 -1.86 25.36 -9.26
C ASP A 164 -2.98 26.17 -9.94
N VAL A 165 -4.07 25.51 -10.30
CA VAL A 165 -5.32 26.14 -10.73
C VAL A 165 -6.47 25.58 -9.90
N PHE A 166 -7.21 26.43 -9.20
CA PHE A 166 -8.35 26.07 -8.37
C PHE A 166 -9.60 26.82 -8.84
N LEU A 167 -10.66 26.10 -9.18
CA LEU A 167 -11.97 26.68 -9.50
C LEU A 167 -12.98 26.20 -8.45
N VAL A 168 -13.50 27.12 -7.65
CA VAL A 168 -14.31 26.78 -6.46
C VAL A 168 -15.66 27.48 -6.51
N SER A 169 -16.75 26.73 -6.32
CA SER A 169 -18.09 27.30 -6.21
C SER A 169 -18.90 26.65 -5.10
N ALA A 170 -19.89 27.37 -4.56
CA ALA A 170 -20.90 26.75 -3.72
C ALA A 170 -21.88 25.88 -4.52
N ASN A 171 -22.08 26.12 -5.82
CA ASN A 171 -23.14 25.50 -6.59
C ASN A 171 -22.65 24.74 -7.82
N GLU A 172 -21.83 25.37 -8.67
CA GLU A 172 -21.42 24.75 -9.93
C GLU A 172 -20.10 25.28 -10.47
N VAL A 173 -19.26 24.36 -10.94
CA VAL A 173 -18.02 24.65 -11.66
C VAL A 173 -18.05 23.95 -13.02
N ASP A 174 -17.91 24.73 -14.08
CA ASP A 174 -17.92 24.23 -15.46
C ASP A 174 -16.59 24.51 -16.17
N ASN A 175 -15.96 23.48 -16.72
CA ASN A 175 -14.85 23.61 -17.66
C ASN A 175 -15.23 23.06 -19.05
N PHE A 176 -15.37 23.98 -20.00
CA PHE A 176 -15.55 23.72 -21.43
C PHE A 176 -14.30 24.13 -22.24
N GLY A 177 -13.39 24.90 -21.62
CA GLY A 177 -12.15 25.39 -22.22
C GLY A 177 -10.95 24.48 -21.93
N SER A 178 -9.79 25.08 -21.67
CA SER A 178 -8.57 24.35 -21.29
C SER A 178 -7.95 24.86 -20.00
N ILE A 179 -7.52 23.95 -19.13
CA ILE A 179 -6.76 24.23 -17.91
C ILE A 179 -5.38 23.54 -18.01
N SER A 180 -4.31 24.27 -17.71
CA SER A 180 -2.93 23.74 -17.75
C SER A 180 -2.13 24.11 -16.49
N ALA A 181 -1.78 23.14 -15.66
CA ALA A 181 -0.95 23.27 -14.45
C ALA A 181 0.15 22.19 -14.43
N ARG A 182 1.03 22.16 -15.44
CA ARG A 182 1.94 21.03 -15.71
C ARG A 182 2.95 20.68 -14.61
N LYS A 183 3.14 21.55 -13.62
CA LYS A 183 4.04 21.34 -12.47
C LYS A 183 3.30 21.33 -11.12
N GLY A 184 1.99 21.55 -11.14
CA GLY A 184 1.14 21.65 -9.95
C GLY A 184 -0.17 20.90 -10.16
N THR A 185 -1.19 21.31 -9.44
CA THR A 185 -2.50 20.66 -9.45
C THR A 185 -3.54 21.50 -10.19
N ALA A 186 -4.52 20.86 -10.82
CA ALA A 186 -5.75 21.50 -11.29
C ALA A 186 -6.94 20.90 -10.53
N GLU A 187 -7.62 21.70 -9.70
CA GLU A 187 -8.76 21.24 -8.88
C GLU A 187 -10.02 22.06 -9.16
N LEU A 188 -11.15 21.35 -9.31
CA LEU A 188 -12.48 21.92 -9.51
C LEU A 188 -13.37 21.40 -8.39
N ASP A 189 -13.83 22.30 -7.53
CA ASP A 189 -14.41 21.93 -6.25
C ASP A 189 -15.75 22.63 -6.01
N VAL A 190 -16.73 21.87 -5.53
CA VAL A 190 -18.06 22.37 -5.19
C VAL A 190 -18.44 22.01 -3.75
N GLY A 191 -18.78 23.05 -2.97
CA GLY A 191 -19.23 22.91 -1.58
C GLY A 191 -19.45 24.27 -0.90
N ARG A 192 -20.17 24.29 0.22
CA ARG A 192 -20.42 25.52 1.00
C ARG A 192 -19.22 25.95 1.85
N GLN A 193 -18.37 24.98 2.19
CA GLN A 193 -17.12 25.19 2.90
C GLN A 193 -16.04 24.30 2.29
N VAL A 194 -14.95 24.91 1.86
CA VAL A 194 -13.86 24.27 1.13
C VAL A 194 -12.53 24.70 1.74
N LEU A 195 -11.74 23.75 2.22
CA LEU A 195 -10.42 24.02 2.78
C LEU A 195 -9.36 23.87 1.68
N LEU A 196 -8.60 24.92 1.42
CA LEU A 196 -7.44 24.91 0.55
C LEU A 196 -6.16 24.92 1.40
N GLN A 197 -5.36 23.86 1.26
CA GLN A 197 -4.13 23.63 2.02
C GLN A 197 -3.01 23.17 1.10
N ASP A 198 -1.83 23.78 1.23
CA ASP A 198 -0.67 23.40 0.41
C ASP A 198 -0.21 21.98 0.74
N SER A 199 -0.05 21.16 -0.30
CA SER A 199 0.48 19.80 -0.20
C SER A 199 1.54 19.58 -1.28
N SER A 200 2.68 19.03 -0.91
CA SER A 200 3.77 18.71 -1.85
C SER A 200 3.58 17.38 -2.58
N SER A 201 2.67 16.53 -2.12
CA SER A 201 2.53 15.14 -2.61
C SER A 201 1.09 14.68 -2.88
N GLY A 202 0.06 15.45 -2.52
CA GLY A 202 -1.33 15.01 -2.66
C GLY A 202 -2.32 16.14 -2.90
N GLN A 203 -3.61 15.79 -2.76
CA GLN A 203 -4.74 16.70 -2.87
C GLN A 203 -4.57 17.94 -1.99
N GLN A 204 -4.91 19.12 -2.52
CA GLN A 204 -4.78 20.40 -1.83
C GLN A 204 -6.13 21.00 -1.42
N VAL A 205 -7.24 20.48 -1.93
CA VAL A 205 -8.59 20.95 -1.58
C VAL A 205 -9.41 19.85 -0.90
N PHE A 206 -10.13 20.22 0.16
CA PHE A 206 -11.05 19.34 0.88
C PHE A 206 -12.41 20.01 1.04
N VAL A 207 -13.47 19.39 0.54
CA VAL A 207 -14.84 19.87 0.76
C VAL A 207 -15.30 19.48 2.17
N GLN A 208 -15.52 20.45 3.04
CA GLN A 208 -15.88 20.22 4.45
C GLN A 208 -17.39 20.30 4.69
N THR A 209 -18.13 20.98 3.82
CA THR A 209 -19.59 21.05 3.88
C THR A 209 -20.15 20.98 2.47
N SER A 210 -20.89 19.91 2.21
CA SER A 210 -21.55 19.65 0.93
C SER A 210 -22.58 20.73 0.57
N SER A 211 -22.75 20.90 -0.74
CA SER A 211 -23.84 21.68 -1.33
C SER A 211 -24.73 20.87 -2.28
N GLU A 212 -24.43 19.59 -2.50
CA GLU A 212 -25.02 18.74 -3.56
C GLU A 212 -24.86 19.34 -4.98
N GLY A 213 -23.88 20.23 -5.16
CA GLY A 213 -23.67 20.95 -6.41
C GLY A 213 -22.99 20.12 -7.50
N THR A 214 -22.55 20.76 -8.58
CA THR A 214 -22.08 20.04 -9.78
C THR A 214 -20.73 20.51 -10.30
N VAL A 215 -19.84 19.57 -10.62
CA VAL A 215 -18.64 19.82 -11.44
C VAL A 215 -18.86 19.24 -12.82
N ARG A 216 -18.76 20.05 -13.88
CA ARG A 216 -18.79 19.58 -15.28
C ARG A 216 -17.45 19.85 -15.95
N ASN A 217 -16.83 18.80 -16.47
CA ASN A 217 -15.65 18.91 -17.30
C ASN A 217 -15.88 18.21 -18.64
N THR A 218 -15.99 19.02 -19.70
CA THR A 218 -15.99 18.55 -21.09
C THR A 218 -14.85 19.15 -21.92
N GLY A 219 -14.14 20.12 -21.33
CA GLY A 219 -12.88 20.65 -21.84
C GLY A 219 -11.66 19.82 -21.41
N ALA A 220 -10.48 20.35 -21.67
CA ALA A 220 -9.21 19.68 -21.41
C ALA A 220 -8.56 20.15 -20.10
N ILE A 221 -8.07 19.22 -19.28
CA ILE A 221 -7.25 19.50 -18.10
C ILE A 221 -5.92 18.75 -18.23
N LYS A 222 -4.80 19.50 -18.16
CA LYS A 222 -3.44 18.96 -18.20
C LYS A 222 -2.65 19.45 -16.97
N ALA A 223 -2.34 18.56 -16.03
CA ALA A 223 -1.66 18.91 -14.78
C ALA A 223 -0.73 17.79 -14.30
N ALA A 224 0.01 18.01 -13.21
CA ALA A 224 0.71 16.90 -12.54
C ALA A 224 -0.29 16.02 -11.79
N GLN A 225 -1.24 16.67 -11.11
CA GLN A 225 -2.33 16.06 -10.38
C GLN A 225 -3.66 16.77 -10.75
N ILE A 226 -4.77 16.04 -10.76
CA ILE A 226 -6.11 16.58 -11.07
C ILE A 226 -7.10 16.13 -9.99
N SER A 227 -7.94 17.03 -9.48
CA SER A 227 -9.02 16.70 -8.54
C SER A 227 -10.33 17.32 -9.00
N LEU A 228 -11.39 16.52 -9.13
CA LEU A 228 -12.76 17.01 -9.29
C LEU A 228 -13.56 16.56 -8.06
N GLN A 229 -14.12 17.51 -7.31
CA GLN A 229 -14.86 17.22 -6.09
C GLN A 229 -16.23 17.89 -6.07
N ALA A 230 -17.27 17.07 -5.87
CA ALA A 230 -18.62 17.54 -5.59
C ALA A 230 -19.20 16.66 -4.48
N ALA A 231 -18.88 16.99 -3.22
CA ALA A 231 -19.38 16.24 -2.07
C ALA A 231 -20.91 16.14 -2.13
N ASP A 232 -21.43 14.91 -2.06
CA ASP A 232 -22.85 14.53 -2.25
C ASP A 232 -23.53 15.04 -3.54
N GLY A 233 -22.73 15.56 -4.48
CA GLY A 233 -23.20 16.23 -5.69
C GLY A 233 -23.01 15.40 -6.95
N ASN A 234 -22.73 16.05 -8.07
CA ASN A 234 -22.55 15.36 -9.35
C ASN A 234 -21.25 15.79 -10.03
N ILE A 235 -20.50 14.82 -10.55
CA ILE A 235 -19.37 15.05 -11.43
C ILE A 235 -19.71 14.52 -12.81
N PHE A 236 -19.68 15.39 -13.82
CA PHE A 236 -19.79 15.01 -15.22
C PHE A 236 -18.43 15.19 -15.88
N ALA A 237 -17.63 14.13 -15.92
CA ALA A 237 -16.34 14.09 -16.61
C ALA A 237 -16.54 13.45 -17.99
N LEU A 238 -17.24 14.17 -18.87
CA LEU A 238 -17.73 13.65 -20.15
C LEU A 238 -16.84 14.13 -21.31
N SER A 239 -16.26 13.19 -22.04
CA SER A 239 -15.46 13.50 -23.23
C SER A 239 -16.25 13.73 -24.51
N GLY A 240 -15.76 14.68 -25.32
CA GLY A 240 -15.68 14.51 -26.77
C GLY A 240 -14.24 14.19 -27.23
N ASN A 241 -14.10 13.54 -28.38
CA ASN A 241 -12.87 13.12 -29.09
C ASN A 241 -11.51 13.65 -28.52
N HIS A 242 -10.98 12.93 -27.51
CA HIS A 242 -9.55 12.61 -27.25
C HIS A 242 -8.72 13.27 -26.11
N GLU A 243 -9.15 14.26 -25.31
CA GLU A 243 -8.23 14.80 -24.25
C GLU A 243 -8.92 15.42 -23.01
N VAL A 244 -9.65 14.65 -22.20
CA VAL A 244 -10.41 15.21 -21.06
C VAL A 244 -9.52 15.49 -19.84
N LEU A 245 -8.94 14.44 -19.24
CA LEU A 245 -8.11 14.55 -18.04
C LEU A 245 -6.77 13.87 -18.28
N ARG A 246 -5.68 14.63 -18.15
CA ARG A 246 -4.31 14.13 -18.31
C ARG A 246 -3.41 14.58 -17.16
N ALA A 247 -3.09 13.65 -16.27
CA ALA A 247 -2.13 13.83 -15.19
C ALA A 247 -0.76 13.27 -15.59
N THR A 248 0.28 14.10 -15.52
CA THR A 248 1.68 13.67 -15.73
C THR A 248 2.55 14.18 -14.60
N GLY A 249 2.93 13.26 -13.71
CA GLY A 249 3.72 13.55 -12.52
C GLY A 249 5.06 14.23 -12.79
N THR A 250 5.62 14.80 -11.75
CA THR A 250 6.97 15.38 -11.70
C THR A 250 7.90 14.48 -10.87
N THR A 251 9.15 14.89 -10.65
CA THR A 251 10.06 14.15 -9.76
C THR A 251 9.61 14.17 -8.29
N THR A 252 8.66 15.03 -7.92
CA THR A 252 8.19 15.20 -6.53
C THR A 252 6.70 14.94 -6.35
N ARG A 253 5.95 14.78 -7.45
CA ARG A 253 4.51 14.50 -7.47
C ARG A 253 4.24 13.36 -8.44
N ASP A 254 3.50 12.37 -8.03
CA ASP A 254 3.02 11.31 -8.91
C ASP A 254 1.96 11.85 -9.89
N GLY A 255 1.66 11.05 -10.92
CA GLY A 255 0.54 11.34 -11.81
C GLY A 255 -0.75 10.81 -11.21
N HIS A 256 -1.61 11.70 -10.70
CA HIS A 256 -2.82 11.29 -9.98
C HIS A 256 -4.07 12.04 -10.44
N ILE A 257 -5.20 11.33 -10.56
CA ILE A 257 -6.52 11.91 -10.79
C ILE A 257 -7.51 11.44 -9.72
N TRP A 258 -8.21 12.37 -9.06
CA TRP A 258 -9.31 12.09 -8.13
C TRP A 258 -10.64 12.57 -8.71
N LEU A 259 -11.64 11.70 -8.70
CA LEU A 259 -13.05 12.03 -8.96
C LEU A 259 -13.88 11.65 -7.72
N VAL A 260 -14.31 12.63 -6.94
CA VAL A 260 -14.94 12.40 -5.63
C VAL A 260 -16.33 13.02 -5.57
N ALA A 261 -17.34 12.16 -5.54
CA ALA A 261 -18.74 12.53 -5.32
C ALA A 261 -19.38 11.60 -4.26
N ASP A 262 -18.96 11.76 -3.00
CA ASP A 262 -19.26 10.92 -1.82
C ASP A 262 -20.56 10.09 -1.90
N THR A 263 -21.72 10.68 -1.59
CA THR A 263 -23.03 10.02 -1.80
C THR A 263 -23.65 10.33 -3.17
N GLY A 264 -22.94 11.13 -3.97
CA GLY A 264 -23.34 11.68 -5.24
C GLY A 264 -23.07 10.77 -6.45
N THR A 265 -23.14 11.34 -7.66
CA THR A 265 -22.90 10.60 -8.91
C THR A 265 -21.61 11.05 -9.60
N VAL A 266 -20.80 10.10 -10.04
CA VAL A 266 -19.77 10.34 -11.06
C VAL A 266 -20.26 9.75 -12.38
N ASP A 267 -20.47 10.61 -13.38
CA ASP A 267 -20.73 10.23 -14.77
C ASP A 267 -19.46 10.43 -15.60
N PHE A 268 -18.89 9.32 -16.04
CA PHE A 268 -17.55 9.22 -16.59
C PHE A 268 -17.56 8.74 -18.04
N GLY A 269 -16.94 9.53 -18.93
CA GLY A 269 -16.87 9.21 -20.35
C GLY A 269 -15.56 9.61 -21.02
N GLY A 270 -15.11 8.80 -21.98
CA GLY A 270 -13.91 9.03 -22.79
C GLY A 270 -12.61 8.47 -22.22
N GLU A 271 -11.49 9.11 -22.55
CA GLU A 271 -10.14 8.67 -22.20
C GLU A 271 -9.56 9.54 -21.07
N VAL A 272 -9.03 8.87 -20.04
CA VAL A 272 -8.31 9.48 -18.93
C VAL A 272 -6.93 8.87 -18.80
N GLU A 273 -5.91 9.72 -18.69
CA GLU A 273 -4.51 9.31 -18.60
C GLU A 273 -3.87 9.81 -17.32
N ALA A 274 -3.27 8.90 -16.54
CA ALA A 274 -2.42 9.22 -15.40
C ALA A 274 -1.07 8.51 -15.56
N LYS A 275 0.02 9.29 -15.59
CA LYS A 275 1.40 8.78 -15.75
C LYS A 275 2.34 9.44 -14.76
N ASN A 276 3.28 8.69 -14.21
CA ASN A 276 4.37 9.24 -13.42
C ASN A 276 5.41 9.92 -14.32
N HIS A 277 6.35 10.64 -13.71
CA HIS A 277 7.41 11.34 -14.42
C HIS A 277 8.27 10.41 -15.30
N ASP A 278 8.51 9.18 -14.86
CA ASP A 278 9.26 8.15 -15.58
C ASP A 278 8.43 7.44 -16.67
N ARG A 279 7.17 7.86 -16.87
CA ARG A 279 6.16 7.28 -17.76
C ARG A 279 5.61 5.92 -17.32
N SER A 280 5.95 5.43 -16.13
CA SER A 280 5.17 4.37 -15.50
C SER A 280 3.73 4.85 -15.26
N GLY A 281 2.80 3.91 -15.14
CA GLY A 281 1.40 4.24 -14.91
C GLY A 281 1.20 4.95 -13.57
N GLY A 282 0.42 6.04 -13.57
CA GLY A 282 0.00 6.76 -12.38
C GLY A 282 -1.27 6.15 -11.74
N THR A 283 -2.02 6.94 -11.00
CA THR A 283 -3.21 6.49 -10.26
C THR A 283 -4.45 7.27 -10.66
N VAL A 284 -5.59 6.57 -10.74
CA VAL A 284 -6.92 7.19 -10.86
C VAL A 284 -7.79 6.66 -9.73
N ASP A 285 -8.30 7.54 -8.88
CA ASP A 285 -9.24 7.22 -7.81
C ASP A 285 -10.64 7.77 -8.14
N ILE A 286 -11.65 6.92 -8.06
CA ILE A 286 -13.05 7.31 -8.14
C ILE A 286 -13.76 6.88 -6.86
N SER A 287 -14.34 7.85 -6.15
CA SER A 287 -15.24 7.60 -5.01
C SER A 287 -16.60 8.21 -5.34
N ALA A 288 -17.64 7.39 -5.39
CA ALA A 288 -18.97 7.83 -5.79
C ALA A 288 -20.08 7.04 -5.09
N GLY A 289 -21.18 7.71 -4.75
CA GLY A 289 -22.42 7.03 -4.33
C GLY A 289 -23.05 6.23 -5.46
N ASN A 290 -22.87 6.71 -6.70
CA ASN A 290 -23.25 6.06 -7.94
C ASN A 290 -22.21 6.36 -9.03
N LEU A 291 -21.64 5.32 -9.65
CA LEU A 291 -20.72 5.46 -10.78
C LEU A 291 -21.44 5.06 -12.07
N MET A 292 -21.60 6.03 -12.97
CA MET A 292 -22.12 5.83 -14.31
C MET A 292 -20.99 5.91 -15.33
N LEU A 293 -20.95 4.96 -16.25
CA LEU A 293 -19.97 4.88 -17.31
C LEU A 293 -20.68 5.08 -18.66
N CYS A 294 -20.08 5.82 -19.59
CA CYS A 294 -20.66 5.93 -20.93
C CYS A 294 -20.76 4.57 -21.61
N ASP A 295 -21.80 4.35 -22.42
CA ASP A 295 -21.93 3.17 -23.29
C ASP A 295 -20.80 3.06 -24.33
N CYS A 296 -20.03 4.13 -24.49
CA CYS A 296 -18.82 4.15 -25.30
C CYS A 296 -17.66 3.31 -24.72
N GLY A 297 -17.76 2.86 -23.46
CA GLY A 297 -16.73 2.06 -22.80
C GLY A 297 -15.48 2.90 -22.55
N PRO A 298 -15.49 3.82 -21.57
CA PRO A 298 -14.37 4.73 -21.35
C PRO A 298 -13.09 3.96 -20.98
N THR A 299 -11.94 4.54 -21.32
CA THR A 299 -10.63 3.92 -21.09
C THR A 299 -9.85 4.73 -20.07
N VAL A 300 -9.41 4.07 -19.00
CA VAL A 300 -8.42 4.61 -18.07
C VAL A 300 -7.06 4.04 -18.44
N SER A 301 -6.11 4.90 -18.80
CA SER A 301 -4.70 4.58 -19.05
C SER A 301 -3.86 5.05 -17.86
N ALA A 302 -3.65 4.15 -16.90
CA ALA A 302 -2.92 4.39 -15.66
C ALA A 302 -2.19 3.11 -15.23
N GLY A 303 -1.50 3.15 -14.09
CA GLY A 303 -0.98 1.93 -13.45
C GLY A 303 -2.10 1.23 -12.70
N VAL A 304 -2.89 2.01 -11.97
CA VAL A 304 -4.02 1.52 -11.16
C VAL A 304 -5.22 2.45 -11.31
N TRP A 305 -6.41 1.85 -11.38
CA TRP A 305 -7.71 2.51 -11.26
C TRP A 305 -8.44 1.95 -10.03
N ASN A 306 -8.60 2.77 -9.00
CA ASN A 306 -9.37 2.43 -7.81
C ASN A 306 -10.78 3.00 -7.92
N ILE A 307 -11.77 2.19 -7.55
CA ILE A 307 -13.19 2.54 -7.58
C ILE A 307 -13.79 2.18 -6.23
N THR A 308 -14.42 3.13 -5.56
CA THR A 308 -15.14 2.95 -4.30
C THR A 308 -16.60 3.37 -4.48
N THR A 309 -17.52 2.44 -4.25
CA THR A 309 -18.98 2.67 -4.34
C THR A 309 -19.73 1.91 -3.24
N PRO A 310 -20.99 2.21 -2.93
CA PRO A 310 -21.71 1.44 -1.91
C PRO A 310 -22.06 0.00 -2.32
N SER A 311 -22.38 -0.23 -3.59
CA SER A 311 -22.49 -1.54 -4.25
C SER A 311 -22.23 -1.38 -5.75
N PHE A 312 -21.95 -2.46 -6.48
CA PHE A 312 -21.61 -2.34 -7.90
C PHE A 312 -22.02 -3.54 -8.76
N VAL A 313 -22.57 -3.26 -9.95
CA VAL A 313 -22.89 -4.26 -10.96
C VAL A 313 -21.99 -4.07 -12.18
N ILE A 314 -21.17 -5.07 -12.48
CA ILE A 314 -20.38 -5.15 -13.72
C ILE A 314 -21.29 -5.70 -14.83
N GLY A 315 -22.16 -4.84 -15.34
CA GLY A 315 -22.97 -5.06 -16.55
C GLY A 315 -22.19 -4.76 -17.84
N ASP A 316 -22.87 -4.72 -18.98
CA ASP A 316 -22.22 -4.62 -20.31
C ASP A 316 -21.29 -3.41 -20.43
N THR A 317 -21.77 -2.23 -20.02
CA THR A 317 -21.02 -0.98 -20.13
C THR A 317 -19.78 -0.96 -19.24
N ALA A 318 -19.91 -1.42 -17.99
CA ALA A 318 -18.78 -1.51 -17.06
C ALA A 318 -17.77 -2.58 -17.50
N ALA A 319 -18.25 -3.74 -17.97
CA ALA A 319 -17.40 -4.80 -18.49
C ALA A 319 -16.57 -4.32 -19.70
N LEU A 320 -17.17 -3.55 -20.61
CA LEU A 320 -16.46 -2.95 -21.74
C LEU A 320 -15.36 -1.97 -21.28
N ALA A 321 -15.69 -1.05 -20.36
CA ALA A 321 -14.73 -0.09 -19.81
C ALA A 321 -13.55 -0.77 -19.10
N PHE A 322 -13.85 -1.80 -18.31
CA PHE A 322 -12.84 -2.58 -17.59
C PHE A 322 -11.96 -3.36 -18.59
N SER A 323 -12.55 -4.00 -19.60
CA SER A 323 -11.79 -4.67 -20.66
C SER A 323 -10.86 -3.71 -21.40
N HIS A 324 -11.30 -2.50 -21.77
CA HIS A 324 -10.43 -1.51 -22.40
C HIS A 324 -9.26 -1.10 -21.50
N SER A 325 -9.55 -0.76 -20.24
CA SER A 325 -8.55 -0.29 -19.28
C SER A 325 -7.53 -1.39 -18.92
N LEU A 326 -7.98 -2.63 -18.68
CA LEU A 326 -7.12 -3.78 -18.42
C LEU A 326 -6.23 -4.12 -19.63
N ASN A 327 -6.75 -4.02 -20.86
CA ASN A 327 -5.94 -4.21 -22.07
C ASN A 327 -4.95 -3.06 -22.32
N ALA A 328 -5.23 -1.86 -21.79
CA ALA A 328 -4.28 -0.74 -21.79
C ALA A 328 -3.17 -0.89 -20.72
N GLY A 329 -3.25 -1.89 -19.84
CA GLY A 329 -2.26 -2.16 -18.80
C GLY A 329 -2.64 -1.63 -17.41
N THR A 330 -3.81 -1.02 -17.26
CA THR A 330 -4.30 -0.48 -15.99
C THR A 330 -4.91 -1.59 -15.13
N SER A 331 -4.34 -1.85 -13.95
CA SER A 331 -4.98 -2.76 -12.98
C SER A 331 -6.18 -2.07 -12.32
N ILE A 332 -7.24 -2.82 -12.04
CA ILE A 332 -8.49 -2.28 -11.49
C ILE A 332 -8.71 -2.83 -10.09
N ASN A 333 -8.91 -1.94 -9.12
CA ASN A 333 -9.34 -2.25 -7.77
C ASN A 333 -10.74 -1.69 -7.55
N LEU A 334 -11.75 -2.56 -7.58
CA LEU A 334 -13.12 -2.19 -7.25
C LEU A 334 -13.41 -2.62 -5.82
N GLN A 335 -13.77 -1.65 -4.97
CA GLN A 335 -14.18 -1.88 -3.60
C GLN A 335 -15.61 -1.38 -3.38
N THR A 336 -16.43 -2.15 -2.67
CA THR A 336 -17.74 -1.68 -2.19
C THR A 336 -17.75 -1.45 -0.69
N THR A 337 -18.65 -0.57 -0.21
CA THR A 337 -18.67 -0.12 1.19
C THR A 337 -19.94 -0.47 1.97
N GLY A 338 -21.02 -0.90 1.30
CA GLY A 338 -22.32 -1.10 1.95
C GLY A 338 -22.96 0.18 2.50
N ALA A 339 -22.41 1.35 2.16
CA ALA A 339 -22.91 2.64 2.63
C ALA A 339 -24.37 2.86 2.24
N SER A 340 -25.06 3.72 2.99
CA SER A 340 -26.48 4.04 2.76
C SER A 340 -27.42 2.84 2.81
N GLY A 341 -27.03 1.77 3.52
CA GLY A 341 -27.83 0.54 3.68
C GLY A 341 -27.90 -0.33 2.43
N GLN A 342 -27.01 -0.11 1.46
CA GLN A 342 -26.90 -0.97 0.28
C GLN A 342 -26.30 -2.33 0.66
N SER A 343 -26.52 -3.33 -0.20
CA SER A 343 -26.06 -4.71 0.05
C SER A 343 -24.55 -4.82 0.23
N GLY A 344 -23.77 -3.91 -0.36
CA GLY A 344 -22.32 -4.03 -0.37
C GLY A 344 -21.82 -5.12 -1.32
N ASN A 345 -22.66 -5.66 -2.21
CA ASN A 345 -22.27 -6.72 -3.13
C ASN A 345 -21.57 -6.18 -4.39
N ILE A 346 -20.78 -7.05 -5.02
CA ILE A 346 -20.30 -6.90 -6.40
C ILE A 346 -20.87 -8.02 -7.26
N ASP A 347 -21.61 -7.66 -8.30
CA ASP A 347 -22.25 -8.61 -9.23
C ASP A 347 -21.64 -8.52 -10.63
N VAL A 348 -21.00 -9.59 -11.11
CA VAL A 348 -20.50 -9.72 -12.49
C VAL A 348 -21.57 -10.31 -13.40
N ALA A 349 -22.33 -9.43 -14.04
CA ALA A 349 -23.47 -9.78 -14.88
C ALA A 349 -23.09 -10.00 -16.36
N SER A 350 -21.94 -9.50 -16.81
CA SER A 350 -21.51 -9.53 -18.21
C SER A 350 -20.11 -10.13 -18.41
N ASN A 351 -19.81 -10.56 -19.64
CA ASN A 351 -18.50 -11.10 -20.00
C ASN A 351 -17.40 -10.03 -19.88
N LEU A 352 -16.29 -10.40 -19.25
CA LEU A 352 -15.13 -9.53 -19.05
C LEU A 352 -13.85 -10.28 -19.47
N ALA A 353 -13.13 -9.76 -20.46
CA ALA A 353 -11.95 -10.44 -21.00
C ALA A 353 -10.79 -9.48 -21.31
N TRP A 354 -9.57 -9.89 -20.99
CA TRP A 354 -8.34 -9.17 -21.33
C TRP A 354 -7.14 -10.10 -21.56
N HIS A 355 -6.05 -9.59 -22.13
CA HIS A 355 -4.88 -10.39 -22.51
C HIS A 355 -3.53 -9.88 -21.93
N GLY A 356 -3.56 -8.83 -21.11
CA GLY A 356 -2.38 -8.22 -20.49
C GLY A 356 -2.01 -8.76 -19.11
N ALA A 357 -1.02 -8.10 -18.51
CA ALA A 357 -0.54 -8.35 -17.14
C ALA A 357 -1.33 -7.62 -16.06
N ALA A 358 -2.20 -6.67 -16.44
CA ALA A 358 -3.06 -5.94 -15.51
C ALA A 358 -3.96 -6.92 -14.72
N SER A 359 -4.12 -6.66 -13.43
CA SER A 359 -4.93 -7.50 -12.53
C SER A 359 -6.27 -6.85 -12.22
N LEU A 360 -7.26 -7.69 -11.90
CA LEU A 360 -8.58 -7.27 -11.47
C LEU A 360 -8.81 -7.73 -10.02
N ASN A 361 -9.06 -6.78 -9.13
CA ASN A 361 -9.41 -7.02 -7.74
C ASN A 361 -10.84 -6.54 -7.48
N LEU A 362 -11.70 -7.46 -7.04
CA LEU A 362 -13.09 -7.20 -6.66
C LEU A 362 -13.23 -7.44 -5.16
N ALA A 363 -13.25 -6.37 -4.37
CA ALA A 363 -13.35 -6.41 -2.92
C ALA A 363 -14.73 -5.92 -2.47
N ALA A 364 -15.68 -6.83 -2.32
CA ALA A 364 -17.02 -6.51 -1.87
C ALA A 364 -17.04 -6.28 -0.36
N TYR A 365 -17.79 -5.27 0.11
CA TYR A 365 -18.13 -5.13 1.52
C TYR A 365 -18.77 -6.42 2.06
N HIS A 366 -19.67 -7.03 1.28
CA HIS A 366 -20.36 -8.25 1.70
C HIS A 366 -20.05 -9.44 0.78
N SER A 367 -20.59 -9.51 -0.45
CA SER A 367 -20.43 -10.70 -1.31
C SER A 367 -20.05 -10.39 -2.75
N VAL A 368 -19.34 -11.34 -3.40
CA VAL A 368 -18.99 -11.29 -4.82
C VAL A 368 -19.70 -12.41 -5.58
N TYR A 369 -20.43 -12.06 -6.62
CA TYR A 369 -21.14 -12.99 -7.48
C TYR A 369 -20.64 -12.93 -8.92
N ILE A 370 -20.25 -14.07 -9.49
CA ILE A 370 -20.10 -14.21 -10.95
C ILE A 370 -21.40 -14.83 -11.47
N ASP A 371 -22.40 -13.98 -11.74
CA ASP A 371 -23.78 -14.42 -12.02
C ASP A 371 -23.89 -15.04 -13.42
N LYS A 372 -23.75 -14.21 -14.46
CA LYS A 372 -23.91 -14.62 -15.87
C LYS A 372 -22.65 -14.42 -16.70
N GLY A 373 -21.76 -13.53 -16.29
CA GLY A 373 -20.54 -13.21 -17.03
C GLY A 373 -19.51 -14.34 -17.02
N VAL A 374 -18.74 -14.46 -18.11
CA VAL A 374 -17.46 -15.19 -18.11
C VAL A 374 -16.33 -14.19 -17.89
N VAL A 375 -15.55 -14.41 -16.83
CA VAL A 375 -14.34 -13.61 -16.55
C VAL A 375 -13.12 -14.36 -17.08
N LYS A 376 -12.29 -13.69 -17.87
CA LYS A 376 -11.20 -14.34 -18.62
C LYS A 376 -9.93 -13.51 -18.74
N ASN A 377 -8.78 -14.14 -18.46
CA ASN A 377 -7.47 -13.59 -18.80
C ASN A 377 -6.67 -14.53 -19.72
N ARG A 378 -5.84 -13.97 -20.60
CA ARG A 378 -4.91 -14.73 -21.47
C ARG A 378 -3.45 -14.26 -21.37
N GLY A 379 -3.13 -13.42 -20.38
CA GLY A 379 -1.80 -12.87 -20.12
C GLY A 379 -1.28 -13.38 -18.78
N THR A 380 -0.74 -12.48 -17.96
CA THR A 380 -0.21 -12.79 -16.62
C THR A 380 -1.03 -12.15 -15.49
N GLY A 381 -2.17 -11.54 -15.82
CA GLY A 381 -3.02 -10.82 -14.87
C GLY A 381 -3.70 -11.75 -13.87
N ASN A 382 -3.72 -11.32 -12.61
CA ASN A 382 -4.40 -12.04 -11.54
C ASN A 382 -5.86 -11.60 -11.40
N LEU A 383 -6.69 -12.48 -10.83
CA LEU A 383 -8.04 -12.16 -10.38
C LEU A 383 -8.14 -12.41 -8.89
N THR A 384 -8.55 -11.37 -8.16
CA THR A 384 -8.88 -11.48 -6.73
C THR A 384 -10.36 -11.19 -6.54
N LEU A 385 -11.06 -12.12 -5.88
CA LEU A 385 -12.43 -11.96 -5.43
C LEU A 385 -12.41 -11.97 -3.90
N ARG A 386 -12.80 -10.90 -3.24
CA ARG A 386 -12.86 -10.83 -1.78
C ARG A 386 -14.26 -10.44 -1.36
N ALA A 387 -14.94 -11.36 -0.70
CA ALA A 387 -16.05 -11.05 0.18
C ALA A 387 -15.46 -10.59 1.51
N ASP A 388 -16.05 -9.57 2.12
CA ASP A 388 -15.51 -8.84 3.28
C ASP A 388 -14.23 -8.02 3.02
N ALA A 389 -14.41 -6.90 2.31
CA ALA A 389 -13.38 -5.88 2.13
C ALA A 389 -13.01 -5.14 3.43
N THR A 390 -13.79 -5.30 4.49
CA THR A 390 -13.64 -4.56 5.75
C THR A 390 -13.06 -5.40 6.90
N ALA A 391 -12.74 -6.67 6.67
CA ALA A 391 -12.22 -7.59 7.68
C ALA A 391 -13.16 -7.75 8.89
N ILE A 392 -14.46 -7.86 8.62
CA ILE A 392 -15.54 -8.14 9.57
C ILE A 392 -16.26 -9.43 9.17
N ASP A 393 -16.57 -10.30 10.14
CA ASP A 393 -17.27 -11.57 9.89
C ASP A 393 -18.76 -11.35 9.59
N ASN A 394 -19.06 -10.77 8.42
CA ASN A 394 -20.41 -10.41 8.01
C ASN A 394 -21.12 -11.50 7.20
N GLY A 395 -20.53 -12.68 7.05
CA GLY A 395 -21.12 -13.78 6.27
C GLY A 395 -20.82 -13.68 4.79
N GLY A 396 -19.79 -12.93 4.42
CA GLY A 396 -19.42 -12.65 3.05
C GLY A 396 -19.18 -13.92 2.23
N THR A 397 -19.80 -13.98 1.05
CA THR A 397 -19.78 -15.14 0.15
C THR A 397 -19.13 -14.81 -1.18
N VAL A 398 -18.35 -15.74 -1.72
CA VAL A 398 -17.90 -15.71 -3.13
C VAL A 398 -18.55 -16.85 -3.90
N ALA A 399 -19.41 -16.53 -4.86
CA ALA A 399 -20.12 -17.53 -5.64
C ALA A 399 -20.01 -17.30 -7.15
N ASN A 400 -19.39 -18.28 -7.82
CA ASN A 400 -19.34 -18.32 -9.27
C ASN A 400 -20.47 -19.21 -9.81
N PHE A 401 -21.46 -18.62 -10.46
CA PHE A 401 -22.58 -19.28 -11.14
C PHE A 401 -22.33 -19.57 -12.63
N SER A 402 -21.27 -19.00 -13.20
CA SER A 402 -20.88 -19.13 -14.60
C SER A 402 -19.47 -19.74 -14.72
N ALA A 403 -18.53 -19.05 -15.40
CA ALA A 403 -17.18 -19.53 -15.65
C ALA A 403 -16.10 -18.48 -15.42
N ILE A 404 -14.97 -18.91 -14.86
CA ILE A 404 -13.72 -18.18 -14.79
C ILE A 404 -12.69 -18.92 -15.66
N ASP A 405 -12.16 -18.27 -16.69
CA ASP A 405 -11.27 -18.88 -17.70
C ASP A 405 -9.84 -18.32 -17.63
N TRP A 406 -8.96 -19.06 -16.96
CA TRP A 406 -7.52 -18.82 -16.89
C TRP A 406 -6.73 -19.86 -17.70
N SER A 407 -7.38 -20.61 -18.59
CA SER A 407 -6.77 -21.73 -19.35
C SER A 407 -5.59 -21.34 -20.22
N LYS A 408 -5.46 -20.04 -20.52
CA LYS A 408 -4.38 -19.45 -21.30
C LYS A 408 -3.60 -18.37 -20.53
N SER A 409 -3.89 -18.20 -19.25
CA SER A 409 -3.19 -17.25 -18.39
C SER A 409 -2.08 -17.95 -17.62
N THR A 410 -1.03 -17.21 -17.28
CA THR A 410 -0.04 -17.63 -16.27
C THR A 410 -0.26 -16.95 -14.91
N GLY A 411 -1.24 -16.05 -14.81
CA GLY A 411 -1.67 -15.47 -13.53
C GLY A 411 -2.46 -16.47 -12.68
N SER A 412 -2.83 -16.05 -11.48
CA SER A 412 -3.60 -16.83 -10.49
C SER A 412 -4.96 -16.21 -10.20
N VAL A 413 -5.86 -17.03 -9.63
CA VAL A 413 -7.19 -16.64 -9.18
C VAL A 413 -7.32 -16.99 -7.70
N SER A 414 -7.59 -15.97 -6.88
CA SER A 414 -7.83 -16.12 -5.44
C SER A 414 -9.25 -15.66 -5.09
N ALA A 415 -9.96 -16.48 -4.32
CA ALA A 415 -11.26 -16.13 -3.75
C ALA A 415 -11.16 -16.12 -2.22
N TYR A 416 -11.56 -15.04 -1.57
CA TYR A 416 -11.54 -14.86 -0.12
C TYR A 416 -12.98 -14.71 0.35
N TYR A 417 -13.41 -15.53 1.30
CA TYR A 417 -14.78 -15.55 1.82
C TYR A 417 -14.75 -15.81 3.32
N ASP A 418 -15.73 -15.29 4.05
CA ASP A 418 -15.75 -15.42 5.50
C ASP A 418 -15.86 -16.88 5.93
N LEU A 419 -15.30 -17.20 7.10
CA LEU A 419 -15.39 -18.54 7.68
C LEU A 419 -16.86 -18.97 7.91
N ASN A 420 -17.74 -18.00 8.23
CA ASN A 420 -19.18 -18.19 8.35
C ASN A 420 -19.95 -17.94 7.04
N GLY A 421 -19.25 -17.65 5.94
CA GLY A 421 -19.78 -17.46 4.60
C GLY A 421 -19.77 -18.73 3.76
N SER A 422 -19.72 -18.59 2.44
CA SER A 422 -19.70 -19.72 1.51
C SER A 422 -18.84 -19.47 0.28
N TYR A 423 -18.32 -20.55 -0.30
CA TYR A 423 -17.61 -20.53 -1.56
C TYR A 423 -18.20 -21.50 -2.56
N ARG A 424 -18.56 -20.99 -3.74
CA ARG A 424 -18.97 -21.80 -4.89
C ARG A 424 -17.98 -21.58 -6.03
N ALA A 425 -17.12 -22.57 -6.28
CA ALA A 425 -16.09 -22.49 -7.32
C ALA A 425 -16.65 -22.32 -8.74
N GLY A 426 -17.81 -22.91 -9.05
CA GLY A 426 -18.41 -22.87 -10.38
C GLY A 426 -17.55 -23.57 -11.44
N THR A 427 -17.62 -23.12 -12.69
CA THR A 427 -16.73 -23.60 -13.76
C THR A 427 -15.40 -22.84 -13.69
N GLN A 428 -14.29 -23.56 -13.53
CA GLN A 428 -12.94 -23.00 -13.52
C GLN A 428 -12.09 -23.69 -14.58
N LEU A 429 -11.58 -22.92 -15.55
CA LEU A 429 -10.71 -23.45 -16.60
C LEU A 429 -9.27 -23.05 -16.29
N ALA A 430 -8.48 -24.00 -15.79
CA ALA A 430 -7.07 -23.80 -15.47
C ALA A 430 -6.15 -24.07 -16.65
N ASN A 431 -5.02 -23.38 -16.66
CA ASN A 431 -3.93 -23.63 -17.59
C ASN A 431 -3.17 -24.88 -17.14
N THR A 432 -3.21 -25.94 -17.96
CA THR A 432 -2.56 -27.22 -17.66
C THR A 432 -1.04 -27.15 -17.57
N SER A 433 -0.44 -26.06 -18.05
CA SER A 433 1.00 -25.79 -17.98
C SER A 433 1.34 -24.71 -16.95
N TRP A 434 0.38 -24.28 -16.13
CA TRP A 434 0.65 -23.32 -15.07
C TRP A 434 1.58 -23.94 -14.02
N THR A 435 2.55 -23.14 -13.60
CA THR A 435 3.43 -23.44 -12.46
C THR A 435 3.37 -22.28 -11.50
N ALA A 436 3.37 -22.57 -10.20
CA ALA A 436 3.41 -21.53 -9.18
C ALA A 436 4.59 -20.57 -9.43
N PRO A 437 4.37 -19.25 -9.36
CA PRO A 437 5.48 -18.30 -9.39
C PRO A 437 6.48 -18.62 -8.27
N ALA A 438 7.77 -18.45 -8.55
CA ALA A 438 8.82 -18.70 -7.57
C ALA A 438 8.55 -17.88 -6.29
N TYR A 439 8.71 -18.52 -5.12
CA TYR A 439 8.45 -17.87 -3.82
C TYR A 439 7.02 -17.35 -3.63
N SER A 440 6.02 -17.83 -4.38
CA SER A 440 4.62 -17.46 -4.15
C SER A 440 3.96 -18.26 -3.02
N GLY A 441 4.42 -19.50 -2.80
CA GLY A 441 3.74 -20.45 -1.91
C GLY A 441 2.34 -20.83 -2.37
N LEU A 442 2.02 -20.65 -3.65
CA LEU A 442 0.76 -21.15 -4.24
C LEU A 442 0.92 -22.62 -4.66
N ARG A 443 -0.08 -23.45 -4.37
CA ARG A 443 -0.15 -24.83 -4.90
C ARG A 443 -0.89 -24.94 -6.22
N THR A 444 -1.92 -24.13 -6.39
CA THR A 444 -2.87 -24.22 -7.51
C THR A 444 -3.11 -22.86 -8.13
N GLN A 445 -3.45 -22.85 -9.42
CA GLN A 445 -3.78 -21.61 -10.11
C GLN A 445 -5.04 -20.95 -9.53
N PHE A 446 -5.98 -21.76 -9.03
CA PHE A 446 -7.20 -21.33 -8.36
C PHE A 446 -7.15 -21.74 -6.90
N THR A 447 -7.37 -20.79 -5.98
CA THR A 447 -7.48 -21.09 -4.55
C THR A 447 -8.62 -20.29 -3.92
N GLY A 448 -9.50 -20.98 -3.20
CA GLY A 448 -10.49 -20.35 -2.32
C GLY A 448 -10.01 -20.42 -0.87
N TYR A 449 -9.90 -19.27 -0.22
CA TYR A 449 -9.43 -19.06 1.15
C TYR A 449 -10.59 -18.63 2.07
N GLN A 450 -10.69 -19.29 3.21
CA GLN A 450 -11.54 -18.88 4.32
C GLN A 450 -10.85 -17.74 5.10
N LEU A 451 -11.49 -16.60 5.23
CA LEU A 451 -10.99 -15.46 5.98
C LEU A 451 -11.08 -15.74 7.48
N VAL A 452 -9.99 -15.44 8.16
CA VAL A 452 -9.86 -15.47 9.62
C VAL A 452 -9.76 -14.02 10.07
N ASN A 453 -10.82 -13.50 10.69
CA ASN A 453 -10.89 -12.12 11.15
C ASN A 453 -10.94 -12.02 12.68
N ALA A 454 -11.28 -13.09 13.40
CA ALA A 454 -11.34 -13.11 14.85
C ALA A 454 -10.49 -14.23 15.47
N LEU A 455 -10.17 -14.09 16.76
CA LEU A 455 -9.52 -15.15 17.53
C LEU A 455 -10.33 -16.45 17.50
N ALA A 456 -11.66 -16.36 17.54
CA ALA A 456 -12.54 -17.51 17.44
C ALA A 456 -12.41 -18.23 16.07
N ASP A 457 -12.20 -17.50 14.98
CA ASP A 457 -11.97 -18.10 13.66
C ASP A 457 -10.63 -18.82 13.62
N LEU A 458 -9.60 -18.23 14.23
CA LEU A 458 -8.29 -18.84 14.36
C LEU A 458 -8.39 -20.18 15.09
N GLU A 459 -9.08 -20.22 16.23
CA GLU A 459 -9.32 -21.46 17.00
C GLU A 459 -10.14 -22.47 16.19
N ASN A 460 -11.11 -22.01 15.39
CA ASN A 460 -11.94 -22.86 14.55
C ASN A 460 -11.19 -23.56 13.40
N ILE A 461 -9.96 -23.15 13.07
CA ILE A 461 -9.10 -23.88 12.12
C ILE A 461 -8.87 -25.32 12.59
N GLY A 462 -8.80 -25.55 13.90
CA GLY A 462 -8.67 -26.89 14.46
C GLY A 462 -9.77 -27.87 14.04
N ASN A 463 -10.93 -27.37 13.57
CA ASN A 463 -12.02 -28.19 13.06
C ASN A 463 -11.83 -28.65 11.61
N ASN A 464 -10.96 -28.00 10.83
CA ASN A 464 -10.66 -28.37 9.44
C ASN A 464 -9.20 -28.06 9.07
N LEU A 465 -8.30 -28.90 9.56
CA LEU A 465 -6.85 -28.75 9.37
C LEU A 465 -6.36 -28.92 7.92
N ALA A 466 -7.21 -29.34 6.98
CA ALA A 466 -6.90 -29.42 5.56
C ALA A 466 -7.38 -28.20 4.76
N GLY A 467 -8.02 -27.22 5.41
CA GLY A 467 -8.58 -26.03 4.78
C GLY A 467 -7.54 -25.06 4.22
N ASN A 468 -8.00 -24.16 3.37
CA ASN A 468 -7.20 -23.01 2.92
C ASN A 468 -7.70 -21.77 3.68
N TYR A 469 -6.83 -21.12 4.42
CA TYR A 469 -7.13 -19.98 5.26
C TYR A 469 -6.30 -18.78 4.86
N ALA A 470 -6.87 -17.59 5.03
CA ALA A 470 -6.13 -16.34 4.93
C ALA A 470 -6.52 -15.41 6.07
N LEU A 471 -5.57 -14.65 6.60
CA LEU A 471 -5.91 -13.59 7.56
C LEU A 471 -6.58 -12.44 6.82
N GLY A 472 -7.73 -12.00 7.32
CA GLY A 472 -8.38 -10.80 6.80
C GLY A 472 -7.89 -9.52 7.48
N LYS A 473 -7.33 -9.63 8.69
CA LYS A 473 -6.68 -8.57 9.48
C LYS A 473 -5.75 -9.16 10.55
N ASP A 474 -5.08 -8.29 11.29
CA ASP A 474 -4.32 -8.68 12.48
C ASP A 474 -5.23 -9.26 13.58
N ILE A 475 -4.75 -10.33 14.22
CA ILE A 475 -5.44 -11.03 15.31
C ILE A 475 -4.65 -10.82 16.60
N ASP A 476 -5.24 -10.09 17.55
CA ASP A 476 -4.69 -9.92 18.90
C ASP A 476 -5.40 -10.85 19.88
N ALA A 477 -4.67 -11.80 20.47
CA ALA A 477 -5.20 -12.70 21.48
C ALA A 477 -5.30 -12.07 22.87
N ASN A 478 -4.93 -10.79 23.06
CA ASN A 478 -5.10 -10.02 24.30
C ASN A 478 -4.46 -10.66 25.55
N GLY A 479 -3.34 -11.37 25.38
CA GLY A 479 -2.65 -12.09 26.46
C GLY A 479 -3.23 -13.46 26.80
N ASN A 480 -4.24 -13.94 26.06
CA ASN A 480 -4.90 -15.20 26.37
C ASN A 480 -4.01 -16.41 26.11
N SER A 481 -4.18 -17.44 26.93
CA SER A 481 -3.67 -18.77 26.60
C SER A 481 -4.57 -19.39 25.55
N ILE A 482 -3.97 -19.89 24.46
CA ILE A 482 -4.67 -20.62 23.40
C ILE A 482 -4.21 -22.09 23.40
N ASN A 483 -4.99 -22.94 22.75
CA ASN A 483 -4.56 -24.30 22.45
C ASN A 483 -3.80 -24.33 21.11
N PRO A 484 -2.82 -25.24 20.93
CA PRO A 484 -2.28 -25.53 19.60
C PRO A 484 -3.42 -25.88 18.62
N LEU A 485 -3.36 -25.33 17.41
CA LEU A 485 -4.41 -25.54 16.39
C LEU A 485 -4.49 -26.99 15.91
N GLY A 486 -3.39 -27.75 16.02
CA GLY A 486 -3.30 -29.15 15.64
C GLY A 486 -2.36 -29.40 14.46
N SER A 487 -2.50 -30.57 13.83
CA SER A 487 -1.68 -31.02 12.70
C SER A 487 -2.22 -30.52 11.36
N PHE A 488 -1.70 -29.40 10.89
CA PHE A 488 -2.20 -28.69 9.72
C PHE A 488 -1.64 -29.25 8.40
N ALA A 489 -2.52 -29.54 7.44
CA ALA A 489 -2.18 -30.07 6.12
C ALA A 489 -2.53 -29.11 4.96
N GLY A 490 -3.22 -28.02 5.28
CA GLY A 490 -3.78 -27.06 4.33
C GLY A 490 -2.82 -25.96 3.86
N GLN A 491 -3.40 -24.81 3.51
CA GLN A 491 -2.65 -23.57 3.20
C GLN A 491 -3.10 -22.46 4.14
N PHE A 492 -2.17 -21.74 4.74
CA PHE A 492 -2.43 -20.59 5.59
C PHE A 492 -1.64 -19.38 5.05
N ASP A 493 -2.35 -18.39 4.53
CA ASP A 493 -1.80 -17.15 4.01
C ASP A 493 -2.02 -16.02 5.02
N GLY A 494 -0.98 -15.55 5.68
CA GLY A 494 -1.08 -14.42 6.59
C GLY A 494 -1.37 -13.10 5.88
N MET A 495 -1.23 -13.01 4.56
CA MET A 495 -1.42 -11.77 3.77
C MET A 495 -0.65 -10.55 4.33
N GLY A 496 0.45 -10.78 5.06
CA GLY A 496 1.24 -9.77 5.76
C GLY A 496 0.75 -9.40 7.16
N HIS A 497 -0.37 -9.97 7.63
CA HIS A 497 -0.96 -9.72 8.94
C HIS A 497 -0.23 -10.44 10.09
N THR A 498 -0.58 -10.03 11.30
CA THR A 498 0.03 -10.50 12.55
C THR A 498 -0.95 -11.30 13.41
N ILE A 499 -0.49 -12.39 14.02
CA ILE A 499 -1.15 -13.06 15.15
C ILE A 499 -0.32 -12.79 16.40
N SER A 500 -0.85 -12.05 17.37
CA SER A 500 -0.08 -11.54 18.51
C SER A 500 -0.68 -11.86 19.88
N SER A 501 0.14 -11.63 20.92
CA SER A 501 -0.26 -11.61 22.32
C SER A 501 -0.91 -12.91 22.83
N TRP A 502 -0.47 -14.06 22.34
CA TRP A 502 -0.97 -15.36 22.80
C TRP A 502 0.11 -16.11 23.58
N SER A 503 -0.32 -17.04 24.43
CA SER A 503 0.57 -18.02 25.05
C SER A 503 0.07 -19.45 24.91
N ILE A 504 1.00 -20.41 24.85
CA ILE A 504 0.71 -21.85 24.86
C ILE A 504 1.50 -22.48 25.99
N GLN A 505 0.83 -23.32 26.78
CA GLN A 505 1.42 -24.10 27.86
C GLN A 505 1.45 -25.58 27.46
N GLY A 506 2.61 -26.06 27.04
CA GLY A 506 2.86 -27.46 26.74
C GLY A 506 3.14 -28.29 27.99
N GLN A 507 3.07 -29.62 27.84
CA GLN A 507 3.43 -30.60 28.87
C GLN A 507 4.60 -31.46 28.39
N SER A 508 5.39 -31.99 29.31
CA SER A 508 6.50 -32.91 28.98
C SER A 508 6.02 -34.07 28.10
N GLY A 509 6.78 -34.36 27.04
CA GLY A 509 6.49 -35.35 26.00
C GLY A 509 5.65 -34.82 24.83
N GLN A 510 5.23 -33.54 24.84
CA GLN A 510 4.44 -32.96 23.76
C GLN A 510 5.29 -32.23 22.70
N THR A 511 4.67 -32.06 21.54
CA THR A 511 5.11 -31.19 20.46
C THR A 511 4.15 -30.00 20.36
N VAL A 512 4.65 -28.79 20.58
CA VAL A 512 3.84 -27.58 20.77
C VAL A 512 4.31 -26.41 19.90
N GLY A 513 3.33 -25.65 19.46
CA GLY A 513 3.46 -24.41 18.69
C GLY A 513 2.07 -23.92 18.33
N LEU A 514 1.95 -22.78 17.63
CA LEU A 514 0.66 -22.34 17.11
C LEU A 514 0.00 -23.46 16.31
N PHE A 515 0.77 -24.13 15.46
CA PHE A 515 0.46 -25.46 14.93
C PHE A 515 1.27 -26.50 15.70
N SER A 516 0.63 -27.62 16.09
CA SER A 516 1.40 -28.72 16.69
C SER A 516 2.34 -29.33 15.66
N SER A 517 1.85 -29.52 14.43
CA SER A 517 2.68 -29.87 13.29
C SER A 517 2.14 -29.32 11.98
N LEU A 518 3.04 -29.09 11.03
CA LEU A 518 2.74 -28.76 9.63
C LEU A 518 3.06 -30.01 8.80
N GLY A 519 2.02 -30.72 8.34
CA GLY A 519 2.19 -31.98 7.61
C GLY A 519 2.74 -31.79 6.20
N GLN A 520 3.17 -32.89 5.56
CA GLN A 520 3.72 -32.86 4.21
C GLN A 520 2.83 -32.09 3.22
N GLY A 521 3.46 -31.16 2.49
CA GLY A 521 2.80 -30.33 1.50
C GLY A 521 2.14 -29.09 2.07
N SER A 522 1.81 -29.03 3.39
CA SER A 522 1.24 -27.84 4.05
C SER A 522 2.03 -26.56 3.72
N ILE A 523 1.34 -25.43 3.64
CA ILE A 523 2.00 -24.14 3.39
C ILE A 523 1.52 -23.14 4.45
N VAL A 524 2.46 -22.51 5.13
CA VAL A 524 2.20 -21.31 5.93
C VAL A 524 3.07 -20.20 5.36
N ARG A 525 2.46 -19.08 4.96
CA ARG A 525 3.20 -17.99 4.34
C ARG A 525 2.74 -16.60 4.75
N ASP A 526 3.60 -15.62 4.52
CA ASP A 526 3.27 -14.19 4.60
C ASP A 526 2.67 -13.81 5.95
N LEU A 527 3.24 -14.30 7.04
CA LEU A 527 2.65 -14.25 8.38
C LEU A 527 3.64 -13.69 9.40
N ASN A 528 3.16 -12.78 10.25
CA ASN A 528 3.88 -12.38 11.45
C ASN A 528 3.25 -13.07 12.67
N VAL A 529 4.07 -13.62 13.56
CA VAL A 529 3.60 -14.30 14.77
C VAL A 529 4.35 -13.76 15.99
N ASN A 530 3.61 -13.26 16.97
CA ASN A 530 4.16 -12.84 18.26
C ASN A 530 3.48 -13.63 19.38
N GLY A 531 4.21 -14.54 20.00
CA GLY A 531 3.64 -15.38 21.05
C GLY A 531 4.68 -16.00 21.97
N SER A 532 4.19 -16.60 23.04
CA SER A 532 5.04 -17.29 24.01
C SER A 532 4.65 -18.74 24.15
N VAL A 533 5.61 -19.65 23.98
CA VAL A 533 5.40 -21.08 24.21
C VAL A 533 6.23 -21.48 25.42
N PHE A 534 5.58 -22.18 26.36
CA PHE A 534 6.22 -22.66 27.58
C PHE A 534 5.96 -24.14 27.80
N MET A 535 7.01 -24.93 28.03
CA MET A 535 6.89 -26.35 28.37
C MET A 535 6.93 -26.55 29.89
N ASN A 536 5.86 -27.11 30.46
CA ASN A 536 5.77 -27.44 31.88
C ASN A 536 6.50 -28.75 32.22
N GLN A 537 6.94 -28.86 33.48
CA GLN A 537 7.58 -30.07 33.98
C GLN A 537 6.62 -31.25 34.05
N GLY A 538 7.15 -32.44 33.76
CA GLY A 538 6.51 -33.70 34.13
C GLY A 538 6.77 -34.05 35.60
N ASP A 539 6.06 -35.07 36.09
CA ASP A 539 5.86 -35.30 37.52
C ASP A 539 7.09 -35.78 38.31
N ASP A 540 8.24 -36.16 37.72
CA ASP A 540 9.34 -36.72 38.54
C ASP A 540 10.81 -36.48 38.14
N PHE A 541 11.25 -36.20 36.89
CA PHE A 541 12.71 -36.09 36.59
C PHE A 541 13.14 -35.14 35.44
N GLY A 542 12.28 -34.25 34.93
CA GLY A 542 12.68 -33.26 33.92
C GLY A 542 11.66 -32.99 32.81
N SER A 543 11.94 -32.00 31.97
CA SER A 543 11.17 -31.69 30.77
C SER A 543 11.81 -32.28 29.51
N SER A 544 10.96 -32.82 28.64
CA SER A 544 11.31 -33.26 27.29
C SER A 544 10.17 -32.87 26.36
N GLY A 545 10.46 -32.62 25.09
CA GLY A 545 9.44 -32.30 24.10
C GLY A 545 10.01 -31.45 22.98
N VAL A 546 9.12 -30.90 22.16
CA VAL A 546 9.47 -30.09 20.99
C VAL A 546 8.64 -28.83 21.00
N GLU A 547 9.27 -27.67 20.91
CA GLU A 547 8.58 -26.38 20.88
C GLU A 547 9.07 -25.48 19.75
N GLY A 548 8.13 -24.84 19.07
CA GLY A 548 8.40 -23.70 18.22
C GLY A 548 7.23 -22.74 18.23
N ILE A 549 7.48 -21.45 18.01
CA ILE A 549 6.41 -20.44 18.09
C ILE A 549 5.36 -20.69 17.01
N LEU A 550 5.79 -20.95 15.77
CA LEU A 550 4.86 -21.26 14.69
C LEU A 550 4.47 -22.74 14.70
N ALA A 551 5.46 -23.62 14.72
CA ALA A 551 5.24 -25.06 14.56
C ALA A 551 6.11 -25.84 15.54
N GLY A 552 5.56 -26.87 16.18
CA GLY A 552 6.42 -27.83 16.87
C GLY A 552 7.24 -28.63 15.86
N ASP A 553 6.57 -29.22 14.87
CA ASP A 553 7.18 -29.98 13.77
C ASP A 553 6.77 -29.39 12.41
N ASN A 554 7.71 -29.23 11.48
CA ASN A 554 7.44 -28.83 10.10
C ASN A 554 7.91 -29.87 9.07
N GLU A 555 6.97 -30.54 8.40
CA GLU A 555 7.16 -31.30 7.15
C GLU A 555 6.71 -30.51 5.90
N GLY A 556 6.12 -29.32 6.11
CA GLY A 556 5.57 -28.45 5.08
C GLY A 556 6.52 -27.38 4.56
N THR A 557 5.95 -26.29 4.06
CA THR A 557 6.66 -25.08 3.63
C THR A 557 6.26 -23.90 4.50
N ILE A 558 7.24 -23.30 5.16
CA ILE A 558 7.15 -22.03 5.87
C ILE A 558 7.86 -20.97 5.01
N LEU A 559 7.13 -19.94 4.56
CA LEU A 559 7.62 -18.97 3.59
C LEU A 559 7.30 -17.53 4.00
N ARG A 560 8.31 -16.67 4.17
CA ARG A 560 8.07 -15.27 4.61
C ARG A 560 7.26 -15.20 5.91
N VAL A 561 7.64 -16.05 6.86
CA VAL A 561 7.09 -16.01 8.22
C VAL A 561 8.10 -15.37 9.16
N ASN A 562 7.63 -14.43 9.98
CA ASN A 562 8.44 -13.77 10.99
C ASN A 562 7.88 -14.07 12.38
N THR A 563 8.68 -14.66 13.25
CA THR A 563 8.29 -14.95 14.63
C THR A 563 9.00 -14.04 15.65
N SER A 564 8.32 -13.75 16.74
CA SER A 564 8.83 -12.98 17.88
C SER A 564 8.13 -13.42 19.16
N GLY A 565 8.63 -12.99 20.31
CA GLY A 565 8.16 -13.42 21.63
C GLY A 565 9.18 -14.33 22.31
N SER A 566 8.73 -15.38 23.01
CA SER A 566 9.59 -16.16 23.89
C SER A 566 9.29 -17.66 23.88
N LEU A 567 10.35 -18.48 23.86
CA LEU A 567 10.32 -19.90 24.19
C LEU A 567 10.95 -20.12 25.56
N GLY A 568 10.40 -21.04 26.34
CA GLY A 568 10.88 -21.28 27.70
C GLY A 568 10.43 -22.61 28.28
N VAL A 569 11.19 -23.12 29.24
CA VAL A 569 10.82 -24.30 30.02
C VAL A 569 10.61 -23.95 31.50
N GLY A 570 9.67 -24.63 32.16
CA GLY A 570 9.46 -24.54 33.60
C GLY A 570 10.40 -25.47 34.38
N GLY A 571 10.94 -25.01 35.51
CA GLY A 571 11.52 -25.82 36.60
C GLY A 571 13.02 -26.16 36.56
N TRP A 572 13.48 -27.02 37.48
CA TRP A 572 14.82 -26.87 38.10
C TRP A 572 15.79 -28.07 38.03
N PHE A 573 15.48 -29.14 37.27
CA PHE A 573 16.24 -30.41 37.34
C PHE A 573 16.94 -30.81 36.03
N TYR A 574 16.19 -31.23 35.00
CA TYR A 574 16.72 -31.61 33.68
C TYR A 574 15.80 -31.09 32.59
N ASP A 575 16.38 -30.59 31.51
CA ASP A 575 15.63 -30.27 30.31
C ASP A 575 16.34 -30.79 29.05
N SER A 576 15.57 -31.45 28.19
CA SER A 576 15.97 -31.99 26.89
C SER A 576 15.08 -31.48 25.76
N THR A 577 14.27 -30.46 26.03
CA THR A 577 13.33 -29.89 25.06
C THR A 577 14.06 -29.32 23.85
N THR A 578 13.63 -29.74 22.67
CA THR A 578 14.11 -29.20 21.40
C THR A 578 13.32 -27.95 21.06
N ALA A 579 14.00 -26.81 20.88
CA ALA A 579 13.33 -25.51 20.78
C ALA A 579 13.84 -24.67 19.61
N GLY A 580 12.95 -24.10 18.81
CA GLY A 580 13.32 -23.18 17.74
C GLY A 580 12.34 -22.03 17.54
N GLY A 581 12.85 -20.83 17.30
CA GLY A 581 12.03 -19.62 17.22
C GLY A 581 10.90 -19.67 16.18
N ILE A 582 11.06 -20.42 15.08
CA ILE A 582 9.98 -20.73 14.13
C ILE A 582 9.46 -22.14 14.37
N ALA A 583 10.35 -23.13 14.26
CA ALA A 583 10.02 -24.54 14.33
C ALA A 583 10.89 -25.26 15.35
N GLY A 584 10.32 -26.15 16.16
CA GLY A 584 11.12 -27.03 17.00
C GLY A 584 11.96 -27.98 16.14
N VAL A 585 11.32 -28.73 15.26
CA VAL A 585 11.94 -29.59 14.26
C VAL A 585 11.49 -29.20 12.85
N ASN A 586 12.43 -29.17 11.89
CA ASN A 586 12.15 -28.92 10.47
C ASN A 586 12.59 -30.10 9.61
N HIS A 587 11.64 -30.89 9.12
CA HIS A 587 11.82 -31.88 8.05
C HIS A 587 11.54 -31.32 6.65
N GLY A 588 10.79 -30.21 6.58
CA GLY A 588 10.33 -29.56 5.36
C GLY A 588 11.21 -28.41 4.91
N THR A 589 10.58 -27.32 4.47
CA THR A 589 11.26 -26.12 3.96
C THR A 589 10.91 -24.89 4.81
N ILE A 590 11.93 -24.18 5.26
CA ILE A 590 11.84 -22.82 5.80
C ILE A 590 12.60 -21.89 4.85
N LEU A 591 11.87 -20.94 4.26
CA LEU A 591 12.37 -20.09 3.19
C LEU A 591 12.01 -18.63 3.46
N ARG A 592 12.97 -17.71 3.29
CA ARG A 592 12.74 -16.26 3.46
C ARG A 592 12.09 -15.89 4.78
N SER A 593 12.42 -16.59 5.85
CA SER A 593 11.72 -16.48 7.13
C SER A 593 12.68 -16.00 8.22
N SER A 594 12.13 -15.44 9.29
CA SER A 594 12.94 -14.90 10.38
C SER A 594 12.37 -15.13 11.76
N SER A 595 13.25 -15.08 12.76
CA SER A 595 12.86 -15.10 14.16
C SER A 595 13.67 -14.09 14.97
N SER A 596 12.96 -13.24 15.70
CA SER A 596 13.52 -12.39 16.75
C SER A 596 13.19 -12.91 18.15
N ALA A 597 12.67 -14.13 18.28
CA ALA A 597 12.22 -14.68 19.55
C ALA A 597 13.40 -15.01 20.48
N THR A 598 13.20 -14.81 21.78
CA THR A 598 14.15 -15.27 22.79
C THR A 598 13.91 -16.73 23.10
N ASN A 599 14.96 -17.55 23.07
CA ASN A 599 14.86 -19.00 23.30
C ASN A 599 15.66 -19.41 24.55
N ASN A 600 14.99 -20.10 25.47
CA ASN A 600 15.59 -20.63 26.70
C ASN A 600 15.12 -22.07 26.98
N ALA A 601 15.92 -23.05 26.58
CA ALA A 601 15.67 -24.48 26.79
C ALA A 601 16.96 -25.19 27.25
N GLY A 602 16.94 -26.52 27.33
CA GLY A 602 18.04 -27.39 27.73
C GLY A 602 18.40 -28.49 26.72
N GLY A 603 17.58 -28.73 25.69
CA GLY A 603 17.90 -29.61 24.57
C GLY A 603 18.61 -28.91 23.39
N PRO A 604 18.56 -29.48 22.17
CA PRO A 604 18.96 -28.77 20.96
C PRO A 604 18.11 -27.52 20.77
N MET A 605 18.74 -26.36 20.69
CA MET A 605 18.01 -25.10 20.56
C MET A 605 18.66 -24.16 19.56
N GLY A 606 17.82 -23.52 18.75
CA GLY A 606 18.24 -22.54 17.76
C GLY A 606 17.40 -21.26 17.80
N GLY A 607 17.97 -20.17 17.30
CA GLY A 607 17.22 -18.92 17.15
C GLY A 607 16.09 -19.03 16.12
N LEU A 608 16.26 -19.89 15.11
CA LEU A 608 15.26 -20.19 14.07
C LEU A 608 14.67 -21.59 14.22
N VAL A 609 15.52 -22.61 14.34
CA VAL A 609 15.10 -24.04 14.36
C VAL A 609 15.86 -24.81 15.44
N GLY A 610 15.18 -25.66 16.20
CA GLY A 610 15.85 -26.56 17.15
C GLY A 610 16.69 -27.62 16.42
N GLU A 611 16.03 -28.45 15.62
CA GLU A 611 16.65 -29.47 14.77
C GLU A 611 16.21 -29.34 13.30
N ASN A 612 17.17 -29.31 12.38
CA ASN A 612 16.91 -29.20 10.94
C ASN A 612 17.33 -30.46 10.19
N ASP A 613 16.36 -31.21 9.69
CA ASP A 613 16.53 -32.34 8.76
C ASP A 613 16.23 -31.95 7.31
N GLY A 614 15.53 -30.84 7.10
CA GLY A 614 15.11 -30.32 5.81
C GLY A 614 15.96 -29.16 5.29
N LEU A 615 15.30 -28.20 4.65
CA LEU A 615 15.92 -27.01 4.06
C LEU A 615 15.62 -25.76 4.88
N VAL A 616 16.68 -25.05 5.29
CA VAL A 616 16.63 -23.65 5.73
C VAL A 616 17.36 -22.81 4.69
N SER A 617 16.64 -21.89 4.04
CA SER A 617 17.18 -21.07 2.97
C SER A 617 16.76 -19.62 3.09
N GLN A 618 17.67 -18.69 2.79
CA GLN A 618 17.40 -17.26 2.80
C GLN A 618 16.74 -16.79 4.10
N SER A 619 17.12 -17.34 5.25
CA SER A 619 16.42 -17.14 6.52
C SER A 619 17.38 -16.69 7.62
N PHE A 620 16.88 -16.04 8.66
CA PHE A 620 17.76 -15.50 9.70
C PHE A 620 17.16 -15.45 11.09
N ALA A 621 18.03 -15.45 12.10
CA ALA A 621 17.64 -15.28 13.50
C ALA A 621 18.37 -14.09 14.14
N SER A 622 17.63 -13.25 14.87
CA SER A 622 18.18 -12.10 15.61
C SER A 622 17.87 -12.13 17.10
N GLY A 623 17.00 -13.03 17.54
CA GLY A 623 16.67 -13.21 18.95
C GLY A 623 17.79 -13.93 19.72
N SER A 624 17.88 -13.67 21.03
CA SER A 624 18.89 -14.31 21.88
C SER A 624 18.54 -15.77 22.16
N VAL A 625 19.56 -16.64 22.14
CA VAL A 625 19.44 -18.04 22.53
C VAL A 625 20.27 -18.26 23.78
N SER A 626 19.69 -18.73 24.87
CA SER A 626 20.42 -18.99 26.11
C SER A 626 20.11 -20.38 26.60
N ALA A 627 21.13 -21.21 26.81
CA ALA A 627 20.94 -22.47 27.51
C ALA A 627 20.75 -22.18 29.00
N ALA A 628 19.70 -22.72 29.60
CA ALA A 628 19.52 -22.65 31.04
C ALA A 628 20.64 -23.45 31.75
N ALA A 629 21.25 -22.84 32.78
CA ALA A 629 22.21 -23.52 33.64
C ALA A 629 21.45 -24.32 34.71
N PHE A 630 21.31 -25.63 34.51
CA PHE A 630 20.72 -26.51 35.52
C PHE A 630 21.82 -27.12 36.39
N GLY A 631 21.63 -27.12 37.72
CA GLY A 631 22.41 -27.93 38.65
C GLY A 631 22.70 -27.31 40.01
N ALA A 632 21.93 -27.69 41.04
CA ALA A 632 22.33 -27.62 42.44
C ALA A 632 22.93 -28.95 42.96
N HIS A 633 22.99 -30.01 42.13
CA HIS A 633 23.30 -31.38 42.59
C HIS A 633 24.26 -32.21 41.71
N GLY A 634 25.11 -31.56 40.88
CA GLY A 634 26.24 -32.25 40.24
C GLY A 634 25.92 -33.13 39.02
N GLU A 635 24.72 -33.05 38.46
CA GLU A 635 24.36 -33.73 37.21
C GLU A 635 24.18 -32.73 36.05
N SER A 636 24.72 -33.09 34.87
CA SER A 636 24.93 -32.21 33.71
C SER A 636 23.81 -32.38 32.68
N SER A 637 22.85 -31.45 32.64
CA SER A 637 22.19 -31.09 31.38
C SER A 637 22.64 -29.68 31.02
N VAL A 638 23.53 -29.58 30.04
CA VAL A 638 23.95 -28.31 29.47
C VAL A 638 23.34 -28.20 28.09
N GLY A 639 22.50 -27.19 27.90
CA GLY A 639 21.89 -26.94 26.60
C GLY A 639 22.95 -26.77 25.51
N SER A 640 22.56 -27.09 24.28
CA SER A 640 23.41 -27.03 23.09
C SER A 640 22.91 -25.93 22.14
N PRO A 641 23.10 -24.65 22.48
CA PRO A 641 22.53 -23.54 21.72
C PRO A 641 23.34 -23.24 20.46
N GLY A 642 22.63 -23.03 19.35
CA GLY A 642 23.15 -22.46 18.12
C GLY A 642 22.40 -21.17 17.76
N GLY A 643 23.10 -20.16 17.21
CA GLY A 643 22.46 -18.87 16.92
C GLY A 643 21.34 -18.95 15.89
N LEU A 644 21.45 -19.82 14.88
CA LEU A 644 20.43 -20.08 13.87
C LEU A 644 19.72 -21.43 14.13
N VAL A 645 20.50 -22.51 14.23
CA VAL A 645 19.99 -23.89 14.36
C VAL A 645 20.71 -24.60 15.50
N GLY A 646 20.00 -25.37 16.33
CA GLY A 646 20.65 -26.26 17.30
C GLY A 646 21.42 -27.37 16.61
N THR A 647 20.71 -28.34 16.06
CA THR A 647 21.28 -29.48 15.30
C THR A 647 20.91 -29.39 13.82
N ASN A 648 21.87 -29.51 12.92
CA ASN A 648 21.64 -29.54 11.47
C ASN A 648 22.04 -30.89 10.88
N ASN A 649 21.05 -31.68 10.44
CA ASN A 649 21.23 -32.88 9.62
C ASN A 649 20.93 -32.60 8.12
N GLY A 650 20.18 -31.55 7.82
CA GLY A 650 19.77 -31.15 6.48
C GLY A 650 20.66 -30.07 5.84
N THR A 651 20.03 -29.15 5.11
CA THR A 651 20.72 -28.08 4.37
C THR A 651 20.38 -26.70 4.94
N ILE A 652 21.42 -25.93 5.22
CA ILE A 652 21.36 -24.50 5.51
C ILE A 652 22.09 -23.76 4.38
N THR A 653 21.41 -22.81 3.75
CA THR A 653 22.02 -21.99 2.70
C THR A 653 21.54 -20.55 2.78
N GLN A 654 22.42 -19.59 2.45
CA GLN A 654 22.04 -18.17 2.36
C GLN A 654 21.40 -17.66 3.65
N SER A 655 21.88 -18.07 4.81
CA SER A 655 21.19 -17.83 6.08
C SER A 655 22.14 -17.29 7.15
N TYR A 656 21.61 -16.58 8.14
CA TYR A 656 22.48 -15.93 9.12
C TYR A 656 21.90 -15.74 10.50
N ALA A 657 22.76 -15.60 11.50
CA ALA A 657 22.38 -15.32 12.88
C ALA A 657 23.10 -14.10 13.44
N THR A 658 22.35 -13.21 14.08
CA THR A 658 22.88 -12.00 14.73
C THR A 658 22.59 -11.94 16.22
N GLY A 659 21.67 -12.76 16.72
CA GLY A 659 21.32 -12.84 18.14
C GLY A 659 22.46 -13.41 18.98
N SER A 660 22.58 -12.94 20.22
CA SER A 660 23.57 -13.47 21.17
C SER A 660 23.25 -14.90 21.57
N VAL A 661 24.29 -15.71 21.77
CA VAL A 661 24.17 -17.08 22.21
C VAL A 661 24.87 -17.23 23.56
N GLY A 662 24.12 -17.58 24.60
CA GLY A 662 24.61 -17.81 25.96
C GLY A 662 24.76 -19.30 26.23
N ILE A 663 25.97 -19.74 26.56
CA ILE A 663 26.22 -21.10 27.05
C ILE A 663 25.92 -21.17 28.55
N GLY A 664 25.14 -22.16 28.97
CA GLY A 664 24.87 -22.41 30.38
C GLY A 664 26.12 -22.96 31.08
N CYS A 665 26.52 -22.35 32.20
CA CYS A 665 27.64 -22.82 33.02
C CYS A 665 27.17 -23.10 34.46
N ASN A 666 27.61 -24.21 35.03
CA ASN A 666 27.53 -24.48 36.48
C ASN A 666 28.94 -24.56 37.08
N GLU A 667 29.03 -24.89 38.38
CA GLU A 667 30.32 -24.96 39.11
C GLU A 667 31.28 -26.01 38.53
N TYR A 668 30.78 -27.03 37.81
CA TYR A 668 31.56 -28.17 37.34
C TYR A 668 31.78 -28.19 35.82
N TYR A 669 30.86 -27.62 35.04
CA TYR A 669 30.85 -27.74 33.58
C TYR A 669 30.20 -26.53 32.90
N CYS A 670 30.74 -26.13 31.76
CA CYS A 670 30.10 -25.19 30.83
C CYS A 670 29.66 -25.94 29.59
N GLY A 671 28.44 -25.66 29.12
CA GLY A 671 27.95 -26.13 27.84
C GLY A 671 28.81 -25.68 26.67
N ASN A 672 28.64 -26.36 25.53
CA ASN A 672 29.17 -25.88 24.25
C ASN A 672 28.14 -24.98 23.56
N GLY A 673 28.55 -24.22 22.55
CA GLY A 673 27.65 -23.34 21.82
C GLY A 673 28.36 -22.65 20.68
N ALA A 674 27.61 -22.30 19.64
CA ALA A 674 28.18 -21.64 18.48
C ALA A 674 27.26 -20.56 17.91
N ALA A 675 27.88 -19.55 17.29
CA ALA A 675 27.14 -18.38 16.82
C ALA A 675 26.21 -18.69 15.62
N LEU A 676 26.41 -19.80 14.88
CA LEU A 676 25.52 -20.21 13.78
C LEU A 676 24.77 -21.52 14.05
N VAL A 677 25.47 -22.66 14.16
CA VAL A 677 24.86 -23.98 14.38
C VAL A 677 25.56 -24.69 15.52
N ASN A 678 24.88 -25.27 16.51
CA ASN A 678 25.62 -26.00 17.55
C ASN A 678 26.29 -27.26 16.98
N THR A 679 25.50 -28.19 16.44
CA THR A 679 25.99 -29.46 15.88
C THR A 679 25.63 -29.59 14.41
N ASN A 680 26.62 -29.80 13.54
CA ASN A 680 26.43 -29.98 12.11
C ASN A 680 26.80 -31.39 11.64
N HIS A 681 25.79 -32.12 11.17
CA HIS A 681 25.89 -33.37 10.41
C HIS A 681 25.59 -33.17 8.91
N GLY A 682 24.85 -32.12 8.57
CA GLY A 682 24.41 -31.79 7.22
C GLY A 682 25.35 -30.84 6.46
N THR A 683 24.75 -29.99 5.62
CA THR A 683 25.48 -29.05 4.75
C THR A 683 25.17 -27.59 5.10
N ILE A 684 26.20 -26.76 5.21
CA ILE A 684 26.08 -25.30 5.39
C ILE A 684 26.82 -24.58 4.25
N SER A 685 26.18 -23.61 3.61
CA SER A 685 26.77 -22.80 2.52
C SER A 685 26.28 -21.35 2.56
N GLN A 686 27.07 -20.42 2.03
CA GLN A 686 26.75 -18.99 1.91
C GLN A 686 26.07 -18.41 3.17
N SER A 687 26.60 -18.71 4.35
CA SER A 687 25.93 -18.38 5.61
C SER A 687 26.89 -17.70 6.57
N PHE A 688 26.38 -16.93 7.52
CA PHE A 688 27.26 -16.25 8.48
C PHE A 688 26.65 -16.01 9.85
N ALA A 689 27.50 -15.76 10.84
CA ALA A 689 27.06 -15.33 12.16
C ALA A 689 27.82 -14.11 12.70
N THR A 690 27.11 -13.27 13.45
CA THR A 690 27.67 -12.12 14.18
C THR A 690 27.30 -12.11 15.66
N GLY A 691 26.46 -13.05 16.12
CA GLY A 691 26.00 -13.13 17.51
C GLY A 691 27.13 -13.34 18.53
N GLY A 692 27.13 -12.55 19.61
CA GLY A 692 28.13 -12.64 20.70
C GLY A 692 27.87 -13.75 21.71
N GLY A 693 28.86 -14.06 22.55
CA GLY A 693 28.70 -14.91 23.75
C GLY A 693 29.12 -16.38 23.61
N THR A 694 29.73 -16.76 22.47
CA THR A 694 30.06 -18.16 22.17
C THR A 694 31.56 -18.43 22.11
N PRO A 695 31.99 -19.67 22.43
CA PRO A 695 33.37 -20.10 22.17
C PRO A 695 33.66 -20.28 20.66
N ASP A 696 32.65 -20.68 19.87
CA ASP A 696 32.82 -21.08 18.47
C ASP A 696 32.03 -20.20 17.48
N GLY A 697 32.65 -19.87 16.35
CA GLY A 697 32.11 -18.90 15.40
C GLY A 697 31.07 -19.45 14.41
N VAL A 698 31.17 -20.72 14.04
CA VAL A 698 30.26 -21.38 13.07
C VAL A 698 29.61 -22.60 13.70
N ALA A 699 30.40 -23.56 14.18
CA ALA A 699 29.86 -24.77 14.80
C ALA A 699 30.61 -25.24 16.05
N ALA A 700 29.91 -25.77 17.05
CA ALA A 700 30.57 -26.38 18.20
C ALA A 700 31.08 -27.78 17.84
N GLN A 701 30.30 -28.53 17.06
CA GLN A 701 30.67 -29.83 16.52
C GLN A 701 30.34 -29.91 15.03
N ASN A 702 31.29 -30.39 14.22
CA ASN A 702 31.07 -30.59 12.79
C ASN A 702 31.56 -31.96 12.31
N SER A 703 30.63 -32.80 11.86
CA SER A 703 30.92 -34.03 11.11
C SER A 703 30.34 -34.02 9.70
N GLY A 704 29.58 -32.98 9.35
CA GLY A 704 29.05 -32.72 8.02
C GLY A 704 29.97 -31.85 7.16
N THR A 705 29.37 -31.14 6.21
CA THR A 705 30.06 -30.24 5.27
C THR A 705 29.76 -28.78 5.59
N ILE A 706 30.82 -27.99 5.80
CA ILE A 706 30.73 -26.53 5.83
C ILE A 706 31.51 -26.02 4.62
N ALA A 707 30.83 -25.34 3.71
CA ALA A 707 31.45 -24.78 2.51
C ALA A 707 32.41 -23.63 2.85
N SER A 708 33.34 -23.34 1.95
CA SER A 708 34.36 -22.29 2.13
C SER A 708 33.80 -20.86 2.17
N ASP A 709 32.52 -20.69 1.82
CA ASP A 709 31.80 -19.42 1.77
C ASP A 709 30.90 -19.18 3.01
N VAL A 710 31.20 -19.87 4.10
CA VAL A 710 30.57 -19.70 5.43
C VAL A 710 31.50 -18.92 6.35
N TYR A 711 31.01 -17.85 6.97
CA TYR A 711 31.81 -16.87 7.70
C TYR A 711 31.31 -16.63 9.13
N TRP A 712 32.17 -16.08 9.99
CA TRP A 712 31.74 -15.53 11.29
C TRP A 712 32.48 -14.25 11.62
N ASN A 713 31.85 -13.36 12.37
CA ASN A 713 32.47 -12.13 12.81
C ASN A 713 33.24 -12.37 14.11
N LYS A 714 34.56 -12.52 14.04
CA LYS A 714 35.39 -12.83 15.20
C LYS A 714 35.45 -11.70 16.23
N ASP A 715 35.14 -10.46 15.85
CA ASP A 715 35.14 -9.33 16.78
C ASP A 715 33.87 -9.33 17.65
N THR A 716 32.70 -9.60 17.05
CA THR A 716 31.42 -9.58 17.79
C THR A 716 31.10 -10.91 18.46
N THR A 717 31.43 -12.03 17.81
CA THR A 717 31.28 -13.37 18.40
C THR A 717 32.28 -13.61 19.54
N THR A 718 33.43 -12.95 19.48
CA THR A 718 34.63 -13.21 20.30
C THR A 718 35.26 -14.61 20.10
N ALA A 719 34.76 -15.38 19.13
CA ALA A 719 35.23 -16.73 18.85
C ALA A 719 36.56 -16.74 18.08
N ALA A 720 37.57 -17.39 18.66
CA ALA A 720 38.90 -17.51 18.07
C ALA A 720 38.98 -18.54 16.93
N ILE A 721 38.06 -19.51 16.92
CA ILE A 721 37.98 -20.60 15.94
C ILE A 721 36.56 -20.69 15.37
N GLY A 722 36.44 -21.21 14.14
CA GLY A 722 35.15 -21.42 13.51
C GLY A 722 34.44 -22.69 13.98
N VAL A 723 35.21 -23.75 14.28
CA VAL A 723 34.67 -25.05 14.68
C VAL A 723 35.38 -25.56 15.94
N GLY A 724 34.62 -25.89 16.98
CA GLY A 724 35.16 -26.39 18.25
C GLY A 724 35.71 -27.81 18.17
N SER A 725 35.00 -28.72 17.50
CA SER A 725 35.40 -30.12 17.32
C SER A 725 34.94 -30.71 15.99
N GLY A 726 35.70 -31.69 15.46
CA GLY A 726 35.44 -32.32 14.17
C GLY A 726 36.14 -31.62 13.00
N THR A 727 35.53 -31.59 11.82
CA THR A 727 36.15 -31.02 10.60
C THR A 727 36.16 -29.49 10.69
N PRO A 728 37.33 -28.83 10.68
CA PRO A 728 37.43 -27.39 10.89
C PRO A 728 37.08 -26.57 9.64
N VAL A 729 36.72 -25.31 9.87
CA VAL A 729 36.68 -24.26 8.84
C VAL A 729 37.99 -23.46 8.89
N ALA A 730 38.47 -22.96 7.75
CA ALA A 730 39.69 -22.18 7.69
C ALA A 730 39.62 -20.89 8.54
N ALA A 731 40.70 -20.53 9.21
CA ALA A 731 40.76 -19.31 10.03
C ALA A 731 40.51 -18.01 9.22
N SER A 732 40.74 -18.05 7.90
CA SER A 732 40.42 -16.96 6.98
C SER A 732 38.92 -16.63 6.89
N ASN A 733 38.06 -17.55 7.29
CA ASN A 733 36.61 -17.37 7.30
C ASN A 733 36.13 -16.56 8.52
N GLY A 734 37.01 -16.36 9.52
CA GLY A 734 36.80 -15.45 10.63
C GLY A 734 37.09 -14.01 10.21
N LEU A 735 36.04 -13.30 9.80
CA LEU A 735 36.10 -11.92 9.35
C LEU A 735 36.05 -10.96 10.54
N THR A 736 36.74 -9.82 10.46
CA THR A 736 36.52 -8.69 11.38
C THR A 736 35.20 -7.99 11.04
N THR A 737 34.71 -7.13 11.93
CA THR A 737 33.53 -6.28 11.67
C THR A 737 33.72 -5.42 10.43
N ALA A 738 34.93 -4.87 10.22
CA ALA A 738 35.23 -4.09 9.02
C ALA A 738 35.18 -4.95 7.73
N GLN A 739 35.60 -6.22 7.80
CA GLN A 739 35.51 -7.15 6.67
C GLN A 739 34.06 -7.57 6.40
N MET A 740 33.26 -7.79 7.45
CA MET A 740 31.83 -8.08 7.35
C MET A 740 31.03 -6.95 6.66
N SER A 741 31.42 -5.69 6.86
CA SER A 741 30.86 -4.54 6.15
C SER A 741 31.31 -4.39 4.70
N ASN A 742 32.17 -5.28 4.18
CA ASN A 742 32.74 -5.16 2.84
C ASN A 742 32.34 -6.36 1.96
N PRO A 743 31.48 -6.17 0.94
CA PRO A 743 31.05 -7.23 0.02
C PRO A 743 32.20 -8.06 -0.59
N ALA A 744 33.36 -7.44 -0.83
CA ALA A 744 34.52 -8.12 -1.41
C ALA A 744 35.13 -9.20 -0.50
N SER A 745 34.78 -9.22 0.79
CA SER A 745 35.23 -10.24 1.75
C SER A 745 34.49 -11.57 1.61
N PHE A 746 33.32 -11.57 0.95
CA PHE A 746 32.46 -12.74 0.80
C PHE A 746 32.67 -13.38 -0.57
N THR A 747 33.51 -14.41 -0.62
CA THR A 747 33.85 -15.08 -1.87
C THR A 747 32.68 -15.95 -2.34
N GLY A 748 32.28 -15.80 -3.61
CA GLY A 748 31.20 -16.58 -4.22
C GLY A 748 29.78 -16.05 -3.94
N TRP A 749 29.65 -14.95 -3.18
CA TRP A 749 28.37 -14.33 -2.89
C TRP A 749 27.98 -13.33 -3.98
N ASN A 750 26.70 -13.29 -4.34
CA ASN A 750 26.18 -12.38 -5.36
C ASN A 750 25.53 -11.15 -4.73
N PHE A 751 26.24 -10.01 -4.77
CA PHE A 751 25.75 -8.68 -4.39
C PHE A 751 25.27 -7.83 -5.58
N GLY A 752 25.28 -8.40 -6.79
CA GLY A 752 24.83 -7.73 -8.00
C GLY A 752 23.31 -7.53 -8.04
N SER A 753 22.83 -6.84 -9.07
CA SER A 753 21.39 -6.71 -9.32
C SER A 753 20.75 -8.10 -9.49
N GLY A 754 19.70 -8.38 -8.72
CA GLY A 754 19.07 -9.72 -8.69
C GLY A 754 19.85 -10.78 -7.93
N GLY A 755 20.89 -10.41 -7.18
CA GLY A 755 21.61 -11.30 -6.26
C GLY A 755 20.85 -11.57 -4.95
N ASP A 756 21.34 -12.54 -4.19
CA ASP A 756 20.72 -12.98 -2.93
C ASP A 756 21.02 -12.05 -1.75
N TRP A 757 22.09 -11.25 -1.87
CA TRP A 757 22.62 -10.42 -0.80
C TRP A 757 22.69 -8.95 -1.19
N VAL A 758 22.50 -8.07 -0.21
CA VAL A 758 22.66 -6.63 -0.34
C VAL A 758 23.50 -6.12 0.83
N MET A 759 24.30 -5.08 0.58
CA MET A 759 25.00 -4.32 1.62
C MET A 759 24.45 -2.89 1.66
N PRO A 760 23.45 -2.60 2.51
CA PRO A 760 22.92 -1.25 2.66
C PRO A 760 24.01 -0.27 3.12
N ALA A 761 23.84 1.02 2.80
CA ALA A 761 24.77 2.04 3.23
C ALA A 761 24.86 2.09 4.77
N GLY A 762 26.07 1.92 5.31
CA GLY A 762 26.34 1.92 6.75
C GLY A 762 26.10 0.58 7.47
N ALA A 763 25.76 -0.50 6.73
CA ALA A 763 25.55 -1.81 7.34
C ALA A 763 26.84 -2.43 7.91
N THR A 764 26.71 -3.17 9.01
CA THR A 764 27.80 -3.89 9.68
C THR A 764 28.01 -5.31 9.16
N HIS A 765 27.07 -5.79 8.34
CA HIS A 765 27.08 -7.11 7.69
C HIS A 765 26.10 -7.11 6.49
N PRO A 766 26.16 -8.12 5.59
CA PRO A 766 25.17 -8.29 4.53
C PRO A 766 23.76 -8.55 5.08
N VAL A 767 22.75 -8.17 4.32
CA VAL A 767 21.35 -8.59 4.53
C VAL A 767 20.83 -9.28 3.28
N LEU A 768 19.78 -10.09 3.43
CA LEU A 768 19.19 -10.78 2.28
C LEU A 768 18.43 -9.80 1.40
N ALA A 769 18.55 -9.94 0.08
CA ALA A 769 17.96 -9.00 -0.88
C ALA A 769 16.44 -8.87 -0.71
N TRP A 770 15.75 -9.95 -0.35
CA TRP A 770 14.30 -9.93 -0.12
C TRP A 770 13.89 -9.06 1.07
N GLN A 771 14.78 -8.80 2.04
CA GLN A 771 14.47 -7.97 3.22
C GLN A 771 14.36 -6.48 2.88
N VAL A 772 15.03 -6.05 1.82
CA VAL A 772 15.08 -4.64 1.41
C VAL A 772 14.25 -4.36 0.14
N SER A 773 13.71 -5.41 -0.48
CA SER A 773 12.80 -5.27 -1.62
C SER A 773 11.40 -4.81 -1.17
N SER A 774 10.80 -3.88 -1.92
CA SER A 774 9.44 -3.39 -1.66
C SER A 774 8.41 -4.51 -1.83
N PRO A 775 7.35 -4.59 -0.99
CA PRO A 775 6.31 -5.63 -1.07
C PRO A 775 5.65 -5.75 -2.46
N ALA A 776 5.61 -4.66 -3.23
CA ALA A 776 5.03 -4.64 -4.57
C ALA A 776 5.84 -5.39 -5.65
N SER A 777 7.01 -5.94 -5.30
CA SER A 777 7.93 -6.62 -6.24
C SER A 777 8.20 -8.09 -5.94
N GLN A 778 7.46 -8.70 -5.01
CA GLN A 778 7.60 -10.12 -4.64
C GLN A 778 6.40 -10.97 -5.04
#